data_AF-A0A8H5G6J7-F1
#
_entry.id   AF-A0A8H5G6J7-F1
#
_cell.length_a   1.000
_cell.length_b   1.000
_cell.length_c   1.000
_cell.angle_alpha   90.00
_cell.angle_beta   90.00
_cell.angle_gamma   90.00
#
_symmetry.space_group_name_H-M   'P 1'
#
loop_
_entity.id
_entity.type
_entity.pdbx_description
1 polymer ?
#
loop_
_entity_poly.entity_id
_entity_poly.type
_entity_poly.pdbx_seq_one_letter_code
_entity_poly.pdbx_strand_id
1 'polypeptide(L)'
;MSPFSNAHDFQVKDSLLVDQSSTQITNVKTIIKQPGQSRVGLQKLLENSVPGASHDSSDRYPPPLCHPGTREDYIAWIEDWALNPSGHSDRIMWVKGPAGVGKSAIAQSCAERLAISTKLGASFFFSRPHRRDDPKRFFTSIAYQLAVKYRSYGELLDEAIHLDPTLLKKSLPSQFNSLLVAPIDELKLQGKDTPEKVIIVDGLDECDGVDAQRDIVKVVAQSVQDQTTPYLWIFFSRLEPHLVMTFDSPRIDPLTARVELTISRDIDQQILLFLRDKLHEIGLEHGLGEWPSDRDILILVDLSSGLFAYASTVTRFIEELDSSGPQDQLDLVLRLARHKTPIGHKHPLSSLDLLYMLILERLPPKKLQLAQWIFIAYRLNPCSSAASAAECANLLRQSEQHVRNACQPLHSVMFINKELSLQFYHTSFLEFLEDPARSNDHCIWSTRSVLTFLDHLLDTLTDHIYTFRCFDGLYPYHPSTWETLLVPPIDNYTKIVYVLFRILQLAPLAGHTARVHALQTFDFRRAALNSVDLHSMKVKHLLQNLRDTNLIQPCRFRNVIETTRKMFTKKKRSTRHYTIGHGDKKALLSEEDIGNDLHNLWIKPYSARQTTNLRRQLPDFVHEDDLSRFHASTPSLRHCD
;
A
#
# COMPACT_ATOMS: atom_id res chain seq x y z
N MET A 1 -8.52 -41.03 -59.10
CA MET A 1 -7.23 -40.67 -58.48
C MET A 1 -7.31 -39.20 -58.09
N SER A 2 -7.25 -38.90 -56.79
CA SER A 2 -7.32 -37.51 -56.30
C SER A 2 -6.01 -36.80 -56.67
N PRO A 3 -6.07 -35.56 -57.24
CA PRO A 3 -4.87 -34.84 -57.69
C PRO A 3 -3.90 -34.40 -56.57
N PHE A 4 -4.16 -34.72 -55.29
CA PHE A 4 -3.40 -34.21 -54.14
C PHE A 4 -2.92 -35.27 -53.14
N SER A 5 -2.87 -36.54 -53.50
CA SER A 5 -2.30 -37.54 -52.59
C SER A 5 -0.79 -37.32 -52.43
N ASN A 6 -0.38 -36.80 -51.26
CA ASN A 6 1.00 -36.47 -50.81
C ASN A 6 1.50 -35.03 -51.01
N ALA A 7 0.64 -34.05 -51.30
CA ALA A 7 1.04 -32.64 -51.25
C ALA A 7 1.10 -32.13 -49.79
N HIS A 8 2.20 -31.47 -49.43
CA HIS A 8 2.44 -30.76 -48.17
C HIS A 8 3.18 -29.45 -48.49
N ASP A 9 3.07 -28.44 -47.63
CA ASP A 9 3.70 -27.11 -47.77
C ASP A 9 3.28 -26.25 -48.98
N PHE A 10 1.98 -26.16 -49.26
CA PHE A 10 1.46 -25.14 -50.20
C PHE A 10 0.40 -24.24 -49.56
N GLN A 11 0.38 -22.98 -50.00
CA GLN A 11 -0.57 -21.96 -49.56
C GLN A 11 -1.53 -21.66 -50.71
N VAL A 12 -2.80 -22.01 -50.56
CA VAL A 12 -3.86 -21.61 -51.50
C VAL A 12 -4.42 -20.28 -51.03
N LYS A 13 -4.22 -19.22 -51.81
CA LYS A 13 -4.85 -17.91 -51.57
C LYS A 13 -5.95 -17.68 -52.62
N ASP A 14 -7.12 -17.26 -52.14
CA ASP A 14 -8.32 -16.92 -52.91
C ASP A 14 -8.78 -17.99 -53.91
N SER A 15 -9.20 -19.15 -53.40
CA SER A 15 -9.83 -20.20 -54.22
C SER A 15 -11.26 -20.48 -53.81
N LEU A 16 -12.16 -20.50 -54.80
CA LEU A 16 -13.55 -20.94 -54.65
C LEU A 16 -13.63 -22.42 -55.03
N LEU A 17 -13.66 -23.31 -54.04
CA LEU A 17 -13.86 -24.74 -54.28
C LEU A 17 -15.36 -25.04 -54.25
N VAL A 18 -15.93 -25.28 -55.44
CA VAL A 18 -17.32 -25.70 -55.60
C VAL A 18 -17.34 -27.22 -55.78
N ASP A 19 -17.81 -27.94 -54.77
CA ASP A 19 -18.18 -29.34 -54.92
C ASP A 19 -19.63 -29.41 -55.40
N GLN A 20 -19.86 -29.97 -56.59
CA GLN A 20 -21.20 -30.22 -57.11
C GLN A 20 -21.73 -31.55 -56.58
N SER A 21 -22.06 -31.63 -55.29
CA SER A 21 -23.18 -32.45 -54.81
C SER A 21 -23.41 -32.35 -53.30
N SER A 22 -24.65 -32.02 -52.94
CA SER A 22 -25.30 -32.20 -51.63
C SER A 22 -24.95 -31.23 -50.49
N THR A 23 -25.98 -30.51 -50.08
CA THR A 23 -26.11 -29.62 -48.94
C THR A 23 -26.12 -30.39 -47.61
N GLN A 24 -25.05 -30.30 -46.82
CA GLN A 24 -25.12 -30.31 -45.35
C GLN A 24 -24.06 -29.38 -44.77
N ILE A 25 -24.51 -28.26 -44.18
CA ILE A 25 -23.64 -27.37 -43.40
C ILE A 25 -23.63 -27.90 -41.97
N THR A 26 -22.62 -28.68 -41.61
CA THR A 26 -22.24 -28.89 -40.21
C THR A 26 -21.12 -27.90 -39.89
N ASN A 27 -21.41 -26.91 -39.05
CA ASN A 27 -20.42 -25.96 -38.54
C ASN A 27 -19.47 -26.67 -37.56
N VAL A 28 -18.58 -27.53 -38.07
CA VAL A 28 -17.41 -27.99 -37.31
C VAL A 28 -16.32 -26.93 -37.50
N LYS A 29 -16.20 -26.01 -36.53
CA LYS A 29 -15.03 -25.14 -36.42
C LYS A 29 -13.81 -26.01 -36.09
N THR A 30 -13.17 -26.54 -37.12
CA THR A 30 -11.84 -27.14 -36.98
C THR A 30 -10.83 -26.01 -36.90
N ILE A 31 -10.50 -25.57 -35.68
CA ILE A 31 -9.43 -24.59 -35.45
C ILE A 31 -8.10 -25.33 -35.66
N ILE A 32 -7.52 -25.16 -36.84
CA ILE A 32 -6.14 -25.57 -37.12
C ILE A 32 -5.22 -24.64 -36.32
N LYS A 33 -4.71 -25.11 -35.17
CA LYS A 33 -3.72 -24.38 -34.36
C LYS A 33 -2.40 -24.27 -35.14
N GLN A 34 -2.05 -23.08 -35.59
CA GLN A 34 -0.71 -22.79 -36.10
C GLN A 34 0.31 -22.80 -34.94
N PRO A 35 1.52 -23.36 -35.12
CA PRO A 35 2.58 -23.28 -34.14
C PRO A 35 3.11 -21.84 -34.10
N GLY A 36 2.77 -21.08 -33.06
CA GLY A 36 3.20 -19.69 -32.87
C GLY A 36 2.14 -18.69 -32.39
N GLN A 37 0.94 -19.13 -31.98
CA GLN A 37 -0.03 -18.21 -31.38
C GLN A 37 0.52 -17.54 -30.11
N SER A 38 0.76 -16.23 -30.21
CA SER A 38 1.03 -15.37 -29.06
C SER A 38 -0.10 -15.54 -28.03
N ARG A 39 0.26 -15.90 -26.80
CA ARG A 39 -0.67 -16.04 -25.66
C ARG A 39 -1.07 -14.66 -25.12
N VAL A 40 -1.76 -13.90 -25.97
CA VAL A 40 -2.08 -12.48 -25.75
C VAL A 40 -2.97 -12.30 -24.52
N GLY A 41 -3.90 -13.23 -24.27
CA GLY A 41 -4.78 -13.18 -23.10
C GLY A 41 -3.99 -13.38 -21.81
N LEU A 42 -3.09 -14.36 -21.78
CA LEU A 42 -2.22 -14.60 -20.62
C LEU A 42 -1.20 -13.48 -20.40
N GLN A 43 -0.73 -12.82 -21.46
CA GLN A 43 0.11 -11.63 -21.32
C GLN A 43 -0.65 -10.48 -20.65
N LYS A 44 -1.89 -10.20 -21.08
CA LYS A 44 -2.76 -9.20 -20.42
C LYS A 44 -3.06 -9.58 -18.97
N LEU A 45 -3.22 -10.88 -18.69
CA LEU A 45 -3.43 -11.38 -17.34
C LEU A 45 -2.20 -11.11 -16.45
N LEU A 46 -0.99 -11.36 -16.96
CA LEU A 46 0.27 -11.05 -16.26
C LEU A 46 0.36 -9.56 -15.93
N GLU A 47 0.08 -8.67 -16.89
CA GLU A 47 0.09 -7.21 -16.69
C GLU A 47 -0.89 -6.75 -15.60
N ASN A 48 -2.00 -7.48 -15.39
CA ASN A 48 -2.99 -7.21 -14.37
C ASN A 48 -2.83 -8.07 -13.11
N SER A 49 -1.77 -8.89 -13.01
CA SER A 49 -1.42 -9.70 -11.84
C SER A 49 -0.31 -9.05 -11.01
N VAL A 50 -0.08 -9.50 -9.78
CA VAL A 50 1.02 -9.05 -8.91
C VAL A 50 2.03 -10.20 -8.73
N PRO A 51 3.01 -10.39 -9.64
CA PRO A 51 4.01 -11.44 -9.51
C PRO A 51 4.79 -11.35 -8.19
N GLY A 52 5.01 -10.14 -7.69
CA GLY A 52 5.64 -9.84 -6.40
C GLY A 52 4.92 -10.44 -5.18
N ALA A 53 3.66 -10.89 -5.32
CA ALA A 53 2.86 -11.47 -4.25
C ALA A 53 2.97 -12.99 -4.15
N SER A 54 3.63 -13.68 -5.09
CA SER A 54 3.79 -15.13 -5.05
C SER A 54 4.86 -15.57 -4.04
N HIS A 55 4.73 -16.77 -3.47
CA HIS A 55 5.67 -17.29 -2.47
C HIS A 55 7.13 -17.33 -2.98
N ASP A 56 7.31 -17.63 -4.27
CA ASP A 56 8.58 -17.85 -4.98
C ASP A 56 9.10 -16.59 -5.71
N SER A 57 8.51 -15.42 -5.44
CA SER A 57 8.93 -14.17 -6.06
C SER A 57 10.29 -13.68 -5.56
N SER A 58 11.12 -13.16 -6.46
CA SER A 58 12.36 -12.45 -6.12
C SER A 58 12.14 -11.25 -5.21
N ASP A 59 10.97 -10.59 -5.34
CA ASP A 59 10.58 -9.45 -4.50
C ASP A 59 10.39 -9.82 -3.03
N ARG A 60 10.31 -11.12 -2.75
CA ARG A 60 10.17 -11.67 -1.42
C ARG A 60 11.43 -12.39 -0.96
N TYR A 61 12.54 -12.34 -1.70
CA TYR A 61 13.79 -13.00 -1.30
C TYR A 61 14.67 -12.12 -0.39
N PRO A 62 15.24 -12.67 0.70
CA PRO A 62 14.93 -13.98 1.28
C PRO A 62 13.54 -13.99 1.91
N PRO A 63 12.76 -15.07 1.75
CA PRO A 63 11.38 -15.09 2.23
C PRO A 63 11.33 -15.22 3.75
N PRO A 64 10.28 -14.66 4.39
CA PRO A 64 10.08 -14.87 5.82
C PRO A 64 9.75 -16.35 6.03
N LEU A 65 10.68 -17.14 6.54
CA LEU A 65 10.50 -18.56 6.85
C LEU A 65 10.49 -18.77 8.36
N CYS A 66 9.81 -19.82 8.81
CA CYS A 66 9.99 -20.29 10.18
C CYS A 66 11.41 -20.83 10.33
N HIS A 67 12.04 -20.50 11.46
CA HIS A 67 13.34 -21.10 11.81
C HIS A 67 13.16 -22.60 12.01
N PRO A 68 14.09 -23.46 11.56
CA PRO A 68 13.99 -24.89 11.74
C PRO A 68 13.68 -25.28 13.20
N GLY A 69 12.69 -26.16 13.40
CA GLY A 69 12.26 -26.58 14.74
C GLY A 69 11.35 -25.59 15.47
N THR A 70 10.96 -24.48 14.82
CA THR A 70 9.95 -23.54 15.35
C THR A 70 8.65 -23.64 14.57
N ARG A 71 7.51 -23.48 15.25
CA ARG A 71 6.16 -23.52 14.68
C ARG A 71 5.81 -24.81 13.91
N GLU A 72 6.60 -25.87 14.05
CA GLU A 72 6.42 -27.13 13.33
C GLU A 72 5.05 -27.76 13.59
N ASP A 73 4.51 -27.67 14.81
CA ASP A 73 3.18 -28.19 15.14
C ASP A 73 2.09 -27.54 14.27
N TYR A 74 2.17 -26.22 14.07
CA TYR A 74 1.21 -25.49 13.22
C TYR A 74 1.41 -25.83 11.75
N ILE A 75 2.66 -25.90 11.28
CA ILE A 75 2.96 -26.22 9.88
C ILE A 75 2.47 -27.64 9.56
N ALA A 76 2.80 -28.62 10.41
CA ALA A 76 2.38 -30.01 10.25
C ALA A 76 0.85 -30.15 10.26
N TRP A 77 0.15 -29.44 11.15
CA TRP A 77 -1.30 -29.47 11.20
C TRP A 77 -1.95 -28.85 9.96
N ILE A 78 -1.42 -27.72 9.46
CA ILE A 78 -1.89 -27.08 8.23
C ILE A 78 -1.65 -28.00 7.02
N GLU A 79 -0.49 -28.66 6.97
CA GLU A 79 -0.16 -29.61 5.92
C GLU A 79 -1.04 -30.84 5.95
N ASP A 80 -1.26 -31.44 7.11
CA ASP A 80 -2.15 -32.59 7.25
C ASP A 80 -3.55 -32.27 6.74
N TRP A 81 -4.10 -31.12 7.15
CA TRP A 81 -5.38 -30.63 6.65
C TRP A 81 -5.41 -30.46 5.12
N ALA A 82 -4.34 -29.87 4.56
CA ALA A 82 -4.23 -29.60 3.13
C ALA A 82 -4.02 -30.88 2.28
N LEU A 83 -3.39 -31.90 2.85
CA LEU A 83 -3.05 -33.16 2.16
C LEU A 83 -4.12 -34.24 2.32
N ASN A 84 -4.93 -34.18 3.39
CA ASN A 84 -5.98 -35.14 3.70
C ASN A 84 -7.42 -34.55 3.70
N PRO A 85 -7.84 -33.80 2.66
CA PRO A 85 -9.10 -33.05 2.67
C PRO A 85 -10.35 -33.92 2.71
N SER A 86 -10.30 -35.17 2.25
CA SER A 86 -11.41 -36.12 2.39
C SER A 86 -11.74 -36.47 3.85
N GLY A 87 -10.84 -36.19 4.80
CA GLY A 87 -11.05 -36.38 6.23
C GLY A 87 -11.86 -35.26 6.90
N HIS A 88 -12.13 -34.16 6.18
CA HIS A 88 -12.71 -32.94 6.74
C HIS A 88 -13.84 -32.39 5.85
N SER A 89 -14.87 -31.80 6.46
CA SER A 89 -15.97 -31.18 5.71
C SER A 89 -15.70 -29.72 5.35
N ASP A 90 -14.79 -29.09 6.08
CA ASP A 90 -14.33 -27.73 5.86
C ASP A 90 -13.30 -27.68 4.71
N ARG A 91 -13.45 -26.67 3.84
CA ARG A 91 -12.55 -26.41 2.70
C ARG A 91 -11.91 -25.03 2.75
N ILE A 92 -12.16 -24.32 3.85
CA ILE A 92 -11.55 -23.05 4.20
C ILE A 92 -10.85 -23.25 5.53
N MET A 93 -9.65 -22.72 5.65
CA MET A 93 -8.94 -22.60 6.92
C MET A 93 -8.64 -21.14 7.17
N TRP A 94 -8.92 -20.66 8.38
CA TRP A 94 -8.55 -19.33 8.83
C TRP A 94 -7.54 -19.40 9.97
N VAL A 95 -6.30 -19.02 9.65
CA VAL A 95 -5.19 -18.89 10.60
C VAL A 95 -5.12 -17.44 11.07
N LYS A 96 -5.54 -17.19 12.30
CA LYS A 96 -5.71 -15.85 12.86
C LYS A 96 -4.77 -15.60 14.01
N GLY A 97 -4.38 -14.35 14.20
CA GLY A 97 -3.54 -13.96 15.33
C GLY A 97 -3.05 -12.52 15.24
N PRO A 98 -2.51 -11.95 16.33
CA PRO A 98 -2.07 -10.55 16.37
C PRO A 98 -0.82 -10.32 15.50
N ALA A 99 -0.44 -9.05 15.34
CA ALA A 99 0.75 -8.67 14.58
C ALA A 99 2.03 -9.22 15.23
N GLY A 100 3.01 -9.65 14.43
CA GLY A 100 4.33 -10.05 14.91
C GLY A 100 4.48 -11.47 15.48
N VAL A 101 3.43 -12.30 15.50
CA VAL A 101 3.51 -13.69 16.01
C VAL A 101 4.08 -14.71 15.01
N GLY A 102 4.30 -14.32 13.75
CA GLY A 102 4.91 -15.17 12.72
C GLY A 102 3.94 -15.78 11.69
N LYS A 103 2.71 -15.24 11.53
CA LYS A 103 1.73 -15.72 10.53
C LYS A 103 2.31 -15.86 9.12
N SER A 104 2.91 -14.79 8.59
CA SER A 104 3.50 -14.79 7.24
C SER A 104 4.64 -15.80 7.08
N ALA A 105 5.38 -16.09 8.17
CA ALA A 105 6.44 -17.08 8.16
C ALA A 105 5.90 -18.52 8.10
N ILE A 106 4.81 -18.78 8.82
CA ILE A 106 4.07 -20.06 8.73
C ILE A 106 3.46 -20.20 7.33
N ALA A 107 2.78 -19.17 6.83
CA ALA A 107 2.18 -19.16 5.50
C ALA A 107 3.21 -19.44 4.40
N GLN A 108 4.38 -18.81 4.47
CA GLN A 108 5.48 -19.09 3.55
C GLN A 108 5.98 -20.53 3.68
N SER A 109 6.24 -21.01 4.90
CA SER A 109 6.79 -22.35 5.12
C SER A 109 5.84 -23.43 4.60
N CYS A 110 4.53 -23.25 4.81
CA CYS A 110 3.49 -24.11 4.25
C CYS A 110 3.46 -24.02 2.72
N ALA A 111 3.58 -22.82 2.14
CA ALA A 111 3.61 -22.66 0.68
C ALA A 111 4.79 -23.41 0.04
N GLU A 112 6.00 -23.30 0.61
CA GLU A 112 7.18 -24.03 0.13
C GLU A 112 6.97 -25.56 0.19
N ARG A 113 6.50 -26.08 1.33
CA ARG A 113 6.28 -27.52 1.51
C ARG A 113 5.15 -28.05 0.63
N LEU A 114 4.07 -27.29 0.44
CA LEU A 114 2.98 -27.64 -0.48
C LEU A 114 3.36 -27.49 -1.95
N ALA A 115 4.31 -26.61 -2.29
CA ALA A 115 4.87 -26.52 -3.63
C ALA A 115 5.70 -27.77 -3.95
N ILE A 116 6.54 -28.22 -3.02
CA ILE A 116 7.33 -29.45 -3.14
C ILE A 116 6.43 -30.68 -3.32
N SER A 117 5.33 -30.78 -2.58
CA SER A 117 4.34 -31.87 -2.73
C SER A 117 3.41 -31.69 -3.93
N THR A 118 3.61 -30.66 -4.76
CA THR A 118 2.79 -30.32 -5.95
C THR A 118 1.32 -30.02 -5.65
N LYS A 119 0.98 -29.76 -4.39
CA LYS A 119 -0.40 -29.47 -3.94
C LYS A 119 -0.73 -27.98 -3.94
N LEU A 120 0.28 -27.11 -3.90
CA LEU A 120 0.09 -25.66 -4.01
C LEU A 120 -0.36 -25.26 -5.42
N GLY A 121 -1.60 -24.79 -5.53
CA GLY A 121 -2.15 -24.18 -6.74
C GLY A 121 -1.60 -22.76 -6.92
N ALA A 122 -1.84 -21.91 -5.94
CA ALA A 122 -1.39 -20.52 -5.94
C ALA A 122 -1.14 -20.01 -4.52
N SER A 123 -0.39 -18.91 -4.43
CA SER A 123 -0.12 -18.21 -3.18
C SER A 123 -0.18 -16.70 -3.42
N PHE A 124 -0.77 -15.95 -2.50
CA PHE A 124 -0.81 -14.49 -2.58
C PHE A 124 -0.54 -13.87 -1.21
N PHE A 125 0.54 -13.11 -1.10
CA PHE A 125 0.96 -12.41 0.11
C PHE A 125 0.63 -10.93 -0.02
N PHE A 126 -0.51 -10.53 0.54
CA PHE A 126 -0.87 -9.12 0.63
C PHE A 126 0.18 -8.36 1.44
N SER A 127 0.42 -7.11 1.03
CA SER A 127 1.32 -6.25 1.77
C SER A 127 1.06 -4.78 1.50
N ARG A 128 0.57 -4.05 2.50
CA ARG A 128 0.41 -2.59 2.44
C ARG A 128 1.74 -1.86 2.29
N PRO A 129 2.80 -2.22 3.04
CA PRO A 129 4.13 -1.66 2.80
C PRO A 129 4.50 -1.82 1.32
N HIS A 130 4.44 -3.04 0.78
CA HIS A 130 4.97 -3.35 -0.55
C HIS A 130 3.99 -3.11 -1.70
N ARG A 131 2.87 -2.39 -1.48
CA ARG A 131 1.85 -2.06 -2.50
C ARG A 131 1.26 -3.29 -3.20
N ARG A 132 1.15 -4.39 -2.46
CA ARG A 132 0.49 -5.63 -2.85
C ARG A 132 -0.87 -5.73 -2.17
N ASP A 133 -1.60 -4.62 -2.11
CA ASP A 133 -2.86 -4.45 -1.36
C ASP A 133 -4.09 -4.28 -2.26
N ASP A 134 -3.93 -4.05 -3.56
CA ASP A 134 -5.05 -3.85 -4.49
C ASP A 134 -5.92 -5.12 -4.66
N PRO A 135 -7.18 -5.12 -4.19
CA PRO A 135 -8.08 -6.28 -4.34
C PRO A 135 -8.33 -6.67 -5.79
N LYS A 136 -8.34 -5.71 -6.72
CA LYS A 136 -8.69 -5.97 -8.13
C LYS A 136 -7.67 -6.86 -8.84
N ARG A 137 -6.47 -6.98 -8.29
CA ARG A 137 -5.40 -7.83 -8.82
C ARG A 137 -5.28 -9.17 -8.11
N PHE A 138 -6.13 -9.45 -7.12
CA PHE A 138 -6.07 -10.68 -6.35
C PHE A 138 -6.41 -11.90 -7.22
N PHE A 139 -7.64 -11.98 -7.75
CA PHE A 139 -8.07 -13.13 -8.55
C PHE A 139 -7.36 -13.24 -9.90
N THR A 140 -6.94 -12.13 -10.50
CA THR A 140 -6.10 -12.17 -11.70
C THR A 140 -4.74 -12.83 -11.43
N SER A 141 -4.15 -12.60 -10.25
CA SER A 141 -2.88 -13.22 -9.85
C SER A 141 -3.01 -14.71 -9.55
N ILE A 142 -4.08 -15.10 -8.85
CA ILE A 142 -4.37 -16.51 -8.61
C ILE A 142 -4.60 -17.24 -9.94
N ALA A 143 -5.43 -16.68 -10.83
CA ALA A 143 -5.71 -17.24 -12.14
C ALA A 143 -4.43 -17.33 -13.00
N TYR A 144 -3.55 -16.33 -12.96
CA TYR A 144 -2.28 -16.39 -13.68
C TYR A 144 -1.41 -17.55 -13.20
N GLN A 145 -1.18 -17.67 -11.89
CA GLN A 145 -0.38 -18.75 -11.30
C GLN A 145 -0.91 -20.14 -11.69
N LEU A 146 -2.23 -20.31 -11.67
CA LEU A 146 -2.89 -21.55 -12.12
C LEU A 146 -2.73 -21.78 -13.63
N ALA A 147 -2.84 -20.74 -14.46
CA ALA A 147 -2.69 -20.83 -15.92
C ALA A 147 -1.30 -21.26 -16.37
N VAL A 148 -0.24 -20.82 -15.67
CA VAL A 148 1.12 -21.23 -16.01
C VAL A 148 1.38 -22.68 -15.59
N LYS A 149 0.76 -23.15 -14.49
CA LYS A 149 0.89 -24.53 -14.00
C LYS A 149 0.02 -25.54 -14.77
N TYR A 150 -1.19 -25.16 -15.16
CA TYR A 150 -2.19 -26.05 -15.77
C TYR A 150 -2.51 -25.61 -17.20
N ARG A 151 -1.85 -26.23 -18.17
CA ARG A 151 -1.95 -25.84 -19.59
C ARG A 151 -3.38 -25.74 -20.11
N SER A 152 -4.23 -26.74 -19.84
CA SER A 152 -5.62 -26.76 -20.34
C SER A 152 -6.45 -25.59 -19.78
N TYR A 153 -6.27 -25.27 -18.50
CA TYR A 153 -6.90 -24.11 -17.87
C TYR A 153 -6.35 -22.80 -18.45
N GLY A 154 -5.04 -22.71 -18.66
CA GLY A 154 -4.39 -21.55 -19.27
C GLY A 154 -4.83 -21.29 -20.72
N GLU A 155 -5.09 -22.33 -21.51
CA GLU A 155 -5.61 -22.19 -22.88
C GLU A 155 -7.02 -21.57 -22.90
N LEU A 156 -7.90 -21.99 -21.98
CA LEU A 156 -9.25 -21.42 -21.84
C LEU A 156 -9.22 -19.96 -21.41
N LEU A 157 -8.36 -19.62 -20.45
CA LEU A 157 -8.19 -18.23 -20.01
C LEU A 157 -7.59 -17.33 -21.08
N ASP A 158 -6.60 -17.83 -21.84
CA ASP A 158 -5.99 -17.07 -22.92
C ASP A 158 -7.05 -16.64 -23.94
N GLU A 159 -7.90 -17.57 -24.37
CA GLU A 159 -8.99 -17.30 -25.31
C GLU A 159 -10.03 -16.34 -24.72
N ALA A 160 -10.51 -16.61 -23.49
CA ALA A 160 -11.54 -15.79 -22.85
C ALA A 160 -11.09 -14.34 -22.66
N ILE A 161 -9.85 -14.11 -22.21
CA ILE A 161 -9.29 -12.77 -21.98
C ILE A 161 -8.92 -12.09 -23.29
N HIS A 162 -8.49 -12.85 -24.30
CA HIS A 162 -8.25 -12.30 -25.63
C HIS A 162 -9.55 -11.72 -26.22
N LEU A 163 -10.67 -12.43 -26.06
CA LEU A 163 -12.00 -12.03 -26.52
C LEU A 163 -12.59 -10.87 -25.69
N ASP A 164 -12.54 -10.95 -24.35
CA ASP A 164 -13.03 -9.91 -23.45
C ASP A 164 -11.94 -9.49 -22.42
N PRO A 165 -11.07 -8.53 -22.77
CA PRO A 165 -10.08 -8.01 -21.82
C PRO A 165 -10.70 -7.31 -20.59
N THR A 166 -11.99 -6.94 -20.65
CA THR A 166 -12.65 -6.25 -19.54
C THR A 166 -12.85 -7.17 -18.33
N LEU A 167 -12.78 -8.49 -18.51
CA LEU A 167 -12.79 -9.49 -17.44
C LEU A 167 -11.82 -9.15 -16.31
N LEU A 168 -10.65 -8.59 -16.66
CA LEU A 168 -9.59 -8.22 -15.72
C LEU A 168 -9.94 -6.99 -14.86
N LYS A 169 -10.99 -6.24 -15.21
CA LYS A 169 -11.42 -5.03 -14.51
C LYS A 169 -12.82 -5.15 -13.88
N LYS A 170 -13.44 -6.33 -13.93
CA LYS A 170 -14.76 -6.58 -13.34
C LYS A 170 -14.69 -6.58 -11.81
N SER A 171 -15.85 -6.60 -11.16
CA SER A 171 -15.95 -6.76 -9.70
C SER A 171 -15.35 -8.09 -9.25
N LEU A 172 -15.00 -8.20 -7.96
CA LEU A 172 -14.42 -9.42 -7.38
C LEU A 172 -15.26 -10.69 -7.65
N PRO A 173 -16.60 -10.71 -7.46
CA PRO A 173 -17.41 -11.88 -7.79
C PRO A 173 -17.37 -12.24 -9.28
N SER A 174 -17.41 -11.24 -10.16
CA SER A 174 -17.37 -11.45 -11.61
C SER A 174 -16.00 -11.92 -12.09
N GLN A 175 -14.90 -11.41 -11.51
CA GLN A 175 -13.55 -11.90 -11.75
C GLN A 175 -13.43 -13.36 -11.28
N PHE A 176 -13.86 -13.69 -10.06
CA PHE A 176 -13.82 -15.06 -9.56
C PHE A 176 -14.57 -16.01 -10.47
N ASN A 177 -15.81 -15.67 -10.85
CA ASN A 177 -16.60 -16.51 -11.72
C ASN A 177 -15.93 -16.69 -13.09
N SER A 178 -15.50 -15.61 -13.72
CA SER A 178 -14.98 -15.69 -15.10
C SER A 178 -13.58 -16.27 -15.18
N LEU A 179 -12.76 -16.07 -14.14
CA LEU A 179 -11.36 -16.48 -14.14
C LEU A 179 -11.14 -17.82 -13.44
N LEU A 180 -11.95 -18.22 -12.45
CA LEU A 180 -11.74 -19.45 -11.70
C LEU A 180 -12.84 -20.48 -11.96
N VAL A 181 -14.12 -20.10 -11.86
CA VAL A 181 -15.25 -21.04 -11.98
C VAL A 181 -15.46 -21.49 -13.43
N ALA A 182 -15.73 -20.55 -14.34
CA ALA A 182 -16.10 -20.87 -15.71
C ALA A 182 -15.05 -21.72 -16.46
N PRO A 183 -13.73 -21.47 -16.32
CA PRO A 183 -12.74 -22.35 -16.94
C PRO A 183 -12.71 -23.75 -16.32
N ILE A 184 -12.97 -23.88 -15.01
CA ILE A 184 -13.03 -25.19 -14.34
C ILE A 184 -14.25 -25.99 -14.80
N ASP A 185 -15.41 -25.34 -14.92
CA ASP A 185 -16.63 -25.99 -15.41
C ASP A 185 -16.47 -26.46 -16.86
N GLU A 186 -15.84 -25.65 -17.72
CA GLU A 186 -15.53 -26.04 -19.09
C GLU A 186 -14.56 -27.23 -19.16
N LEU A 187 -13.55 -27.30 -18.27
CA LEU A 187 -12.68 -28.47 -18.18
C LEU A 187 -13.43 -29.72 -17.75
N LYS A 188 -14.34 -29.61 -16.78
CA LYS A 188 -15.21 -30.73 -16.34
C LYS A 188 -16.09 -31.22 -17.51
N LEU A 189 -16.68 -30.31 -18.28
CA LEU A 189 -17.47 -30.63 -19.48
C LEU A 189 -16.63 -31.34 -20.56
N GLN A 190 -15.36 -30.96 -20.70
CA GLN A 190 -14.41 -31.61 -21.59
C GLN A 190 -13.88 -32.96 -21.05
N GLY A 191 -14.34 -33.42 -19.89
CA GLY A 191 -13.87 -34.64 -19.23
C GLY A 191 -12.41 -34.57 -18.78
N LYS A 192 -11.86 -33.35 -18.61
CA LYS A 192 -10.49 -33.13 -18.16
C LYS A 192 -10.43 -33.11 -16.63
N ASP A 193 -9.31 -33.60 -16.11
CA ASP A 193 -9.07 -33.58 -14.68
C ASP A 193 -8.90 -32.14 -14.15
N THR A 194 -9.54 -31.86 -13.02
CA THR A 194 -9.45 -30.59 -12.29
C THR A 194 -8.98 -30.91 -10.88
N PRO A 195 -7.67 -31.10 -10.68
CA PRO A 195 -7.15 -31.61 -9.44
C PRO A 195 -7.39 -30.61 -8.31
N GLU A 196 -7.64 -31.13 -7.12
CA GLU A 196 -7.74 -30.34 -5.92
C GLU A 196 -6.39 -29.72 -5.55
N LYS A 197 -6.40 -28.41 -5.30
CA LYS A 197 -5.21 -27.60 -5.06
C LYS A 197 -5.45 -26.59 -3.94
N VAL A 198 -4.37 -26.27 -3.23
CA VAL A 198 -4.38 -25.31 -2.12
C VAL A 198 -4.07 -23.92 -2.64
N ILE A 199 -4.84 -22.94 -2.18
CA ILE A 199 -4.60 -21.51 -2.38
C ILE A 199 -4.33 -20.87 -1.03
N ILE A 200 -3.11 -20.36 -0.85
CA ILE A 200 -2.70 -19.65 0.37
C ILE A 200 -2.84 -18.14 0.16
N VAL A 201 -3.49 -17.47 1.10
CA VAL A 201 -3.69 -16.03 1.11
C VAL A 201 -3.16 -15.50 2.45
N ASP A 202 -2.02 -14.82 2.42
CA ASP A 202 -1.45 -14.20 3.61
C ASP A 202 -1.75 -12.70 3.67
N GLY A 203 -2.01 -12.20 4.87
CA GLY A 203 -2.26 -10.78 5.12
C GLY A 203 -3.59 -10.28 4.58
N LEU A 204 -4.68 -11.05 4.65
CA LEU A 204 -5.99 -10.58 4.14
C LEU A 204 -6.43 -9.23 4.74
N ASP A 205 -6.06 -8.95 6.01
CA ASP A 205 -6.28 -7.65 6.66
C ASP A 205 -5.48 -6.49 6.04
N GLU A 206 -4.46 -6.79 5.24
CA GLU A 206 -3.66 -5.83 4.48
C GLU A 206 -4.22 -5.56 3.06
N CYS A 207 -5.30 -6.21 2.65
CA CYS A 207 -5.98 -5.86 1.39
C CYS A 207 -6.73 -4.52 1.52
N ASP A 208 -6.65 -3.66 0.52
CA ASP A 208 -7.28 -2.34 0.56
C ASP A 208 -8.82 -2.44 0.49
N GLY A 209 -9.48 -1.81 1.46
CA GLY A 209 -10.94 -1.78 1.58
C GLY A 209 -11.56 -2.92 2.40
N VAL A 210 -12.26 -2.56 3.48
CA VAL A 210 -12.99 -3.49 4.36
C VAL A 210 -14.02 -4.34 3.60
N ASP A 211 -14.75 -3.73 2.66
CA ASP A 211 -15.75 -4.46 1.87
C ASP A 211 -15.10 -5.45 0.90
N ALA A 212 -13.95 -5.10 0.31
CA ALA A 212 -13.22 -6.01 -0.56
C ALA A 212 -12.70 -7.24 0.20
N GLN A 213 -12.19 -7.06 1.42
CA GLN A 213 -11.79 -8.15 2.30
C GLN A 213 -12.95 -9.11 2.59
N ARG A 214 -14.14 -8.55 2.89
CA ARG A 214 -15.37 -9.35 3.11
C ARG A 214 -15.80 -10.08 1.85
N ASP A 215 -15.77 -9.40 0.71
CA ASP A 215 -16.23 -9.95 -0.57
C ASP A 215 -15.34 -11.09 -1.04
N ILE A 216 -14.01 -11.00 -0.84
CA ILE A 216 -13.08 -12.11 -1.12
C ILE A 216 -13.52 -13.37 -0.36
N VAL A 217 -13.74 -13.27 0.95
CA VAL A 217 -14.13 -14.41 1.79
C VAL A 217 -15.50 -14.96 1.39
N LYS A 218 -16.49 -14.08 1.16
CA LYS A 218 -17.85 -14.48 0.79
C LYS A 218 -17.89 -15.20 -0.57
N VAL A 219 -17.16 -14.69 -1.56
CA VAL A 219 -17.11 -15.29 -2.90
C VAL A 219 -16.47 -16.67 -2.84
N VAL A 220 -15.39 -16.82 -2.06
CA VAL A 220 -14.74 -18.12 -1.84
C VAL A 220 -15.67 -19.09 -1.11
N ALA A 221 -16.32 -18.65 -0.03
CA ALA A 221 -17.26 -19.48 0.73
C ALA A 221 -18.45 -19.94 -0.12
N GLN A 222 -19.00 -19.06 -0.96
CA GLN A 222 -20.06 -19.43 -1.91
C GLN A 222 -19.57 -20.52 -2.89
N SER A 223 -18.34 -20.38 -3.41
CA SER A 223 -17.75 -21.38 -4.29
C SER A 223 -17.57 -22.74 -3.64
N VAL A 224 -17.14 -22.76 -2.37
CA VAL A 224 -17.00 -23.97 -1.56
C VAL A 224 -18.37 -24.62 -1.32
N GLN A 225 -19.37 -23.84 -0.94
CA GLN A 225 -20.73 -24.33 -0.70
C GLN A 225 -21.34 -24.95 -1.96
N ASP A 226 -21.17 -24.30 -3.11
CA ASP A 226 -21.72 -24.73 -4.40
C ASP A 226 -20.83 -25.76 -5.12
N GLN A 227 -19.66 -26.08 -4.55
CA GLN A 227 -18.65 -27.00 -5.12
C GLN A 227 -18.23 -26.63 -6.56
N THR A 228 -18.20 -25.33 -6.86
CA THR A 228 -17.88 -24.84 -8.21
C THR A 228 -16.41 -24.99 -8.56
N THR A 229 -15.51 -24.89 -7.57
CA THR A 229 -14.07 -25.11 -7.76
C THR A 229 -13.54 -26.21 -6.84
N PRO A 230 -12.47 -26.94 -7.24
CA PRO A 230 -11.87 -27.98 -6.42
C PRO A 230 -10.83 -27.40 -5.44
N TYR A 231 -10.85 -26.11 -5.13
CA TYR A 231 -9.78 -25.49 -4.36
C TYR A 231 -10.01 -25.59 -2.84
N LEU A 232 -8.90 -25.66 -2.10
CA LEU A 232 -8.85 -25.48 -0.65
C LEU A 232 -8.23 -24.11 -0.38
N TRP A 233 -8.81 -23.33 0.53
CA TRP A 233 -8.39 -21.96 0.80
C TRP A 233 -7.85 -21.81 2.20
N ILE A 234 -6.65 -21.25 2.33
CA ILE A 234 -6.04 -20.94 3.64
C ILE A 234 -5.83 -19.44 3.72
N PHE A 235 -6.55 -18.78 4.63
CA PHE A 235 -6.42 -17.36 4.91
C PHE A 235 -5.62 -17.13 6.18
N PHE A 236 -4.60 -16.29 6.09
CA PHE A 236 -3.91 -15.74 7.26
C PHE A 236 -4.30 -14.27 7.42
N SER A 237 -4.74 -13.89 8.62
CA SER A 237 -5.05 -12.48 8.90
C SER A 237 -4.96 -12.14 10.38
N ARG A 238 -5.03 -10.84 10.68
CA ARG A 238 -5.37 -10.34 12.02
C ARG A 238 -6.85 -10.58 12.34
N LEU A 239 -7.18 -10.48 13.63
CA LEU A 239 -8.53 -10.56 14.18
C LEU A 239 -9.27 -9.22 14.01
N GLU A 240 -9.33 -8.69 12.79
CA GLU A 240 -10.08 -7.47 12.52
C GLU A 240 -11.59 -7.72 12.70
N PRO A 241 -12.34 -6.80 13.36
CA PRO A 241 -13.74 -7.07 13.72
C PRO A 241 -14.62 -7.51 12.55
N HIS A 242 -14.42 -6.91 11.37
CA HIS A 242 -15.21 -7.25 10.18
C HIS A 242 -14.86 -8.62 9.59
N LEU A 243 -13.62 -9.11 9.75
CA LEU A 243 -13.21 -10.44 9.33
C LEU A 243 -13.77 -11.49 10.29
N VAL A 244 -13.67 -11.26 11.61
CA VAL A 244 -14.28 -12.10 12.64
C VAL A 244 -15.77 -12.28 12.35
N MET A 245 -16.51 -11.18 12.18
CA MET A 245 -17.94 -11.24 11.84
C MET A 245 -18.25 -11.98 10.53
N THR A 246 -17.33 -11.95 9.57
CA THR A 246 -17.53 -12.61 8.27
C THR A 246 -17.32 -14.12 8.37
N PHE A 247 -16.19 -14.55 8.97
CA PHE A 247 -15.90 -15.96 9.18
C PHE A 247 -16.87 -16.62 10.17
N ASP A 248 -17.33 -15.90 11.19
CA ASP A 248 -18.30 -16.40 12.17
C ASP A 248 -19.76 -16.34 11.67
N SER A 249 -19.98 -15.89 10.43
CA SER A 249 -21.33 -15.87 9.87
C SER A 249 -21.87 -17.30 9.66
N PRO A 250 -23.18 -17.56 9.86
CA PRO A 250 -23.74 -18.92 9.80
C PRO A 250 -23.55 -19.65 8.46
N ARG A 251 -23.21 -18.91 7.39
CA ARG A 251 -22.96 -19.48 6.06
C ARG A 251 -21.50 -19.91 5.86
N ILE A 252 -20.56 -19.31 6.61
CA ILE A 252 -19.12 -19.47 6.40
C ILE A 252 -18.49 -20.28 7.54
N ASP A 253 -18.99 -20.11 8.76
CA ASP A 253 -18.52 -20.81 9.95
C ASP A 253 -18.46 -22.34 9.77
N PRO A 254 -19.50 -23.02 9.22
CA PRO A 254 -19.47 -24.47 9.04
C PRO A 254 -18.46 -24.97 7.99
N LEU A 255 -17.97 -24.06 7.13
CA LEU A 255 -17.03 -24.36 6.05
C LEU A 255 -15.57 -24.11 6.47
N THR A 256 -15.33 -23.61 7.68
CA THR A 256 -14.07 -22.99 8.09
C THR A 256 -13.42 -23.67 9.30
N ALA A 257 -12.29 -24.34 9.10
CA ALA A 257 -11.35 -24.68 10.18
C ALA A 257 -10.65 -23.43 10.73
N ARG A 258 -10.31 -23.44 12.02
CA ARG A 258 -9.70 -22.27 12.69
C ARG A 258 -8.43 -22.65 13.43
N VAL A 259 -7.41 -21.80 13.24
CA VAL A 259 -6.18 -21.80 14.05
C VAL A 259 -6.01 -20.44 14.65
N GLU A 260 -5.77 -20.39 15.95
CA GLU A 260 -5.39 -19.16 16.61
C GLU A 260 -3.94 -19.21 17.06
N LEU A 261 -3.17 -18.24 16.57
CA LEU A 261 -1.83 -17.93 17.06
C LEU A 261 -1.98 -16.85 18.13
N THR A 262 -1.71 -17.19 19.37
CA THR A 262 -1.75 -16.26 20.50
C THR A 262 -0.37 -15.69 20.81
N ILE A 263 -0.31 -14.51 21.42
CA ILE A 263 0.91 -14.05 22.10
C ILE A 263 0.92 -14.79 23.44
N SER A 264 1.80 -15.77 23.56
CA SER A 264 1.99 -16.55 24.79
C SER A 264 3.48 -16.67 25.08
N ARG A 265 3.81 -16.84 26.36
CA ARG A 265 5.17 -17.23 26.79
C ARG A 265 5.46 -18.70 26.51
N ASP A 266 4.46 -19.49 26.10
CA ASP A 266 4.65 -20.88 25.66
C ASP A 266 5.58 -21.00 24.45
N ILE A 267 5.73 -19.91 23.67
CA ILE A 267 6.63 -19.88 22.52
C ILE A 267 8.06 -19.43 22.89
N ASP A 268 8.31 -19.07 24.16
CA ASP A 268 9.61 -18.55 24.60
C ASP A 268 10.73 -19.56 24.34
N GLN A 269 10.45 -20.87 24.47
CA GLN A 269 11.42 -21.92 24.14
C GLN A 269 11.79 -21.92 22.65
N GLN A 270 10.83 -21.62 21.77
CA GLN A 270 11.08 -21.51 20.33
C GLN A 270 11.82 -20.22 19.98
N ILE A 271 11.51 -19.11 20.67
CA ILE A 271 12.26 -17.85 20.54
C ILE A 271 13.70 -18.04 21.04
N LEU A 272 13.89 -18.76 22.15
CA LEU A 272 15.21 -19.10 22.69
C LEU A 272 16.03 -19.88 21.67
N LEU A 273 15.46 -20.91 21.05
CA LEU A 273 16.11 -21.68 19.98
C LEU A 273 16.54 -20.77 18.84
N PHE A 274 15.62 -19.97 18.31
CA PHE A 274 15.90 -19.02 17.23
C PHE A 274 17.02 -18.03 17.57
N LEU A 275 16.93 -17.38 18.75
CA LEU A 275 17.92 -16.39 19.19
C LEU A 275 19.29 -17.03 19.42
N ARG A 276 19.34 -18.22 20.02
CA ARG A 276 20.59 -18.94 20.26
C ARG A 276 21.29 -19.26 18.94
N ASP A 277 20.57 -19.86 17.99
CA ASP A 277 21.15 -20.25 16.71
C ASP A 277 21.63 -19.02 15.92
N LYS A 278 20.81 -17.96 15.87
CA LYS A 278 21.15 -16.74 15.11
C LYS A 278 22.26 -15.91 15.72
N LEU A 279 22.28 -15.76 17.04
CA LEU A 279 23.35 -15.00 17.69
C LEU A 279 24.66 -15.80 17.71
N HIS A 280 24.59 -17.13 17.75
CA HIS A 280 25.78 -17.97 17.56
C HIS A 280 26.37 -17.82 16.15
N GLU A 281 25.53 -17.84 15.11
CA GLU A 281 25.93 -17.58 13.72
C GLU A 281 26.63 -16.22 13.59
N ILE A 282 26.02 -15.15 14.13
CA ILE A 282 26.60 -13.80 14.15
C ILE A 282 27.95 -13.79 14.90
N GLY A 283 28.05 -14.50 16.03
CA GLY A 283 29.28 -14.61 16.81
C GLY A 283 30.42 -15.23 15.99
N LEU A 284 30.16 -16.34 15.31
CA LEU A 284 31.13 -17.03 14.46
C LEU A 284 31.62 -16.13 13.32
N GLU A 285 30.71 -15.42 12.63
CA GLU A 285 31.04 -14.50 11.54
C GLU A 285 31.95 -13.34 11.99
N HIS A 286 31.82 -12.93 13.25
CA HIS A 286 32.60 -11.84 13.84
C HIS A 286 33.81 -12.32 14.66
N GLY A 287 34.12 -13.62 14.64
CA GLY A 287 35.25 -14.19 15.38
C GLY A 287 35.09 -14.13 16.91
N LEU A 288 33.84 -14.02 17.39
CA LEU A 288 33.48 -14.13 18.79
C LEU A 288 33.28 -15.61 19.10
N GLY A 289 33.94 -16.13 20.14
CA GLY A 289 33.90 -17.56 20.51
C GLY A 289 32.52 -18.02 21.00
N GLU A 290 32.43 -18.43 22.27
CA GLU A 290 31.13 -18.71 22.90
C GLU A 290 30.41 -17.38 23.19
N TRP A 291 29.69 -16.87 22.19
CA TRP A 291 28.95 -15.62 22.27
C TRP A 291 27.54 -15.75 21.66
N PRO A 292 26.55 -15.06 22.24
CA PRO A 292 26.56 -14.35 23.52
C PRO A 292 26.36 -15.31 24.71
N SER A 293 26.41 -14.79 25.94
CA SER A 293 26.16 -15.62 27.12
C SER A 293 24.70 -16.10 27.15
N ASP A 294 24.44 -17.31 27.66
CA ASP A 294 23.08 -17.83 27.84
C ASP A 294 22.19 -16.86 28.64
N ARG A 295 22.78 -16.15 29.62
CA ARG A 295 22.07 -15.14 30.41
C ARG A 295 21.55 -13.99 29.53
N ASP A 296 22.35 -13.50 28.61
CA ASP A 296 21.97 -12.40 27.72
C ASP A 296 20.87 -12.85 26.75
N ILE A 297 20.96 -14.08 26.23
CA ILE A 297 19.92 -14.67 25.39
C ILE A 297 18.59 -14.73 26.15
N LEU A 298 18.60 -15.19 27.40
CA LEU A 298 17.38 -15.25 28.23
C LEU A 298 16.78 -13.87 28.49
N ILE A 299 17.59 -12.81 28.62
CA ILE A 299 17.09 -11.43 28.72
C ILE A 299 16.40 -11.01 27.42
N LEU A 300 16.96 -11.36 26.26
CA LEU A 300 16.33 -11.07 24.96
C LEU A 300 15.03 -11.85 24.75
N VAL A 301 14.94 -13.10 25.22
CA VAL A 301 13.69 -13.87 25.23
C VAL A 301 12.64 -13.14 26.08
N ASP A 302 13.01 -12.68 27.28
CA ASP A 302 12.10 -11.92 28.13
C ASP A 302 11.61 -10.63 27.45
N LEU A 303 12.54 -9.86 26.86
CA LEU A 303 12.24 -8.64 26.13
C LEU A 303 11.31 -8.88 24.95
N SER A 304 11.47 -10.02 24.26
CA SER A 304 10.64 -10.38 23.10
C SER A 304 9.17 -10.48 23.44
N SER A 305 8.81 -10.79 24.71
CA SER A 305 7.42 -10.84 25.17
C SER A 305 6.52 -11.72 24.28
N GLY A 306 7.04 -12.84 23.78
CA GLY A 306 6.30 -13.72 22.86
C GLY A 306 6.15 -13.18 21.42
N LEU A 307 7.00 -12.25 20.97
CA LEU A 307 6.97 -11.70 19.61
C LEU A 307 8.21 -12.11 18.80
N PHE A 308 8.01 -12.94 17.77
CA PHE A 308 9.07 -13.25 16.79
C PHE A 308 9.50 -12.01 15.98
N ALA A 309 8.61 -11.03 15.80
CA ALA A 309 8.99 -9.74 15.21
C ALA A 309 10.07 -9.02 16.04
N TYR A 310 10.02 -9.10 17.37
CA TYR A 310 11.08 -8.56 18.23
C TYR A 310 12.38 -9.35 18.03
N ALA A 311 12.30 -10.68 18.18
CA ALA A 311 13.46 -11.56 18.07
C ALA A 311 14.20 -11.38 16.73
N SER A 312 13.47 -11.35 15.61
CA SER A 312 14.08 -11.17 14.28
C SER A 312 14.57 -9.73 14.03
N THR A 313 13.95 -8.71 14.62
CA THR A 313 14.44 -7.33 14.51
C THR A 313 15.72 -7.14 15.31
N VAL A 314 15.79 -7.72 16.51
CA VAL A 314 16.98 -7.60 17.36
C VAL A 314 18.17 -8.36 16.78
N THR A 315 17.98 -9.55 16.20
CA THR A 315 19.09 -10.27 15.54
C THR A 315 19.65 -9.45 14.39
N ARG A 316 18.79 -8.88 13.53
CA ARG A 316 19.24 -8.00 12.43
C ARG A 316 19.97 -6.77 12.94
N PHE A 317 19.44 -6.13 13.99
CA PHE A 317 20.06 -4.96 14.62
C PHE A 317 21.46 -5.26 15.17
N ILE A 318 21.65 -6.46 15.72
CA ILE A 318 22.93 -6.90 16.27
C ILE A 318 23.91 -7.30 15.15
N GLU A 319 23.41 -7.86 14.06
CA GLU A 319 24.19 -8.27 12.87
C GLU A 319 24.86 -7.08 12.14
N GLU A 320 24.49 -5.83 12.46
CA GLU A 320 24.99 -4.64 11.77
C GLU A 320 26.53 -4.57 11.69
N LEU A 321 27.04 -4.53 10.46
CA LEU A 321 28.47 -4.40 10.11
C LEU A 321 29.07 -3.00 10.38
N ASP A 322 28.35 -2.10 11.07
CA ASP A 322 28.88 -0.77 11.38
C ASP A 322 29.89 -0.83 12.54
N SER A 323 30.69 0.22 12.65
CA SER A 323 31.93 0.37 13.42
C SER A 323 31.91 0.02 14.93
N SER A 324 30.76 -0.31 15.53
CA SER A 324 30.63 -0.74 16.94
C SER A 324 30.65 -2.27 17.13
N GLY A 325 30.28 -3.05 16.11
CA GLY A 325 30.22 -4.51 16.19
C GLY A 325 29.09 -5.09 17.06
N PRO A 326 28.85 -6.40 16.98
CA PRO A 326 27.67 -7.06 17.59
C PRO A 326 27.64 -7.02 19.13
N GLN A 327 28.80 -6.92 19.79
CA GLN A 327 28.86 -6.85 21.27
C GLN A 327 28.28 -5.54 21.81
N ASP A 328 28.64 -4.40 21.19
CA ASP A 328 28.14 -3.08 21.60
C ASP A 328 26.64 -2.95 21.28
N GLN A 329 26.20 -3.49 20.14
CA GLN A 329 24.79 -3.54 19.75
C GLN A 329 23.96 -4.34 20.76
N LEU A 330 24.47 -5.50 21.19
CA LEU A 330 23.83 -6.32 22.22
C LEU A 330 23.74 -5.57 23.55
N ASP A 331 24.81 -4.92 24.03
CA ASP A 331 24.77 -4.16 25.29
C ASP A 331 23.72 -3.03 25.25
N LEU A 332 23.56 -2.36 24.11
CA LEU A 332 22.53 -1.33 23.94
C LEU A 332 21.11 -1.88 24.09
N VAL A 333 20.83 -3.05 23.52
CA VAL A 333 19.53 -3.71 23.70
C VAL A 333 19.34 -4.16 25.14
N LEU A 334 20.38 -4.74 25.78
CA LEU A 334 20.32 -5.18 27.17
C LEU A 334 20.09 -4.02 28.16
N ARG A 335 20.54 -2.80 27.83
CA ARG A 335 20.22 -1.60 28.62
C ARG A 335 18.72 -1.29 28.65
N LEU A 336 17.95 -1.66 27.60
CA LEU A 336 16.49 -1.53 27.63
C LEU A 336 15.87 -2.35 28.77
N ALA A 337 16.40 -3.54 29.06
CA ALA A 337 15.94 -4.35 30.19
C ALA A 337 16.24 -3.69 31.55
N ARG A 338 17.36 -2.95 31.67
CA ARG A 338 17.75 -2.25 32.90
C ARG A 338 16.89 -1.01 33.16
N HIS A 339 16.38 -0.38 32.11
CA HIS A 339 15.54 0.82 32.20
C HIS A 339 14.02 0.53 32.16
N LYS A 340 13.59 -0.75 32.16
CA LYS A 340 12.20 -1.12 32.42
C LYS A 340 11.77 -0.63 33.81
N THR A 341 11.23 0.59 33.90
CA THR A 341 10.22 0.85 34.93
C THR A 341 9.00 0.01 34.60
N PRO A 342 8.31 -0.58 35.59
CA PRO A 342 7.09 -1.35 35.37
C PRO A 342 5.94 -0.40 35.03
N ILE A 343 6.00 0.22 33.86
CA ILE A 343 4.82 0.81 33.23
C ILE A 343 4.13 -0.39 32.59
N GLY A 344 3.04 -0.85 33.21
CA GLY A 344 2.26 -1.99 32.71
C GLY A 344 2.09 -1.91 31.20
N HIS A 345 2.10 -3.08 30.54
CA HIS A 345 2.01 -3.18 29.08
C HIS A 345 0.86 -2.30 28.57
N LYS A 346 1.18 -1.12 28.01
CA LYS A 346 0.16 -0.20 27.48
C LYS A 346 -0.60 -0.85 26.32
N HIS A 347 0.06 -1.75 25.59
CA HIS A 347 -0.51 -2.59 24.53
C HIS A 347 0.42 -3.78 24.19
N PRO A 348 -0.03 -4.78 23.41
CA PRO A 348 0.73 -6.01 23.13
C PRO A 348 2.05 -5.86 22.36
N LEU A 349 2.33 -4.69 21.77
CA LEU A 349 3.54 -4.42 20.98
C LEU A 349 4.54 -3.50 21.69
N SER A 350 4.32 -3.16 22.97
CA SER A 350 5.14 -2.12 23.64
C SER A 350 6.64 -2.46 23.68
N SER A 351 7.01 -3.72 23.86
CA SER A 351 8.43 -4.12 23.83
C SER A 351 9.06 -3.93 22.46
N LEU A 352 8.30 -4.19 21.39
CA LEU A 352 8.73 -3.96 20.01
C LEU A 352 8.85 -2.46 19.69
N ASP A 353 7.93 -1.65 20.20
CA ASP A 353 7.97 -0.19 20.05
C ASP A 353 9.20 0.42 20.74
N LEU A 354 9.61 -0.09 21.91
CA LEU A 354 10.85 0.33 22.57
C LEU A 354 12.08 0.02 21.73
N LEU A 355 12.10 -1.12 21.04
CA LEU A 355 13.20 -1.46 20.12
C LEU A 355 13.21 -0.51 18.91
N TYR A 356 12.05 -0.17 18.35
CA TYR A 356 11.95 0.81 17.26
C TYR A 356 12.40 2.21 17.69
N MET A 357 12.04 2.65 18.90
CA MET A 357 12.53 3.90 19.48
C MET A 357 14.06 3.89 19.58
N LEU A 358 14.65 2.83 20.14
CA LEU A 358 16.11 2.67 20.23
C LEU A 358 16.78 2.81 18.86
N ILE A 359 16.24 2.14 17.83
CA ILE A 359 16.77 2.19 16.47
C ILE A 359 16.72 3.62 15.92
N LEU A 360 15.60 4.34 16.11
CA LEU A 360 15.44 5.71 15.60
C LEU A 360 16.28 6.75 16.35
N GLU A 361 16.39 6.63 17.67
CA GLU A 361 17.14 7.56 18.53
C GLU A 361 18.66 7.50 18.28
N ARG A 362 19.16 6.41 17.69
CA ARG A 362 20.55 6.29 17.25
C ARG A 362 20.90 7.14 16.04
N LEU A 363 19.91 7.55 15.25
CA LEU A 363 20.18 8.37 14.07
C LEU A 363 20.54 9.79 14.51
N PRO A 364 21.64 10.37 13.98
CA PRO A 364 21.91 11.79 14.15
C PRO A 364 20.71 12.63 13.71
N PRO A 365 20.40 13.78 14.36
CA PRO A 365 19.18 14.53 14.12
C PRO A 365 18.90 14.85 12.64
N LYS A 366 19.94 15.16 11.86
CA LYS A 366 19.82 15.39 10.41
C LYS A 366 19.43 14.14 9.62
N LYS A 367 20.01 12.97 9.95
CA LYS A 367 19.65 11.70 9.32
C LYS A 367 18.24 11.27 9.70
N LEU A 368 17.86 11.44 10.96
CA LEU A 368 16.50 11.14 11.44
C LEU A 368 15.45 11.96 10.71
N GLN A 369 15.68 13.28 10.58
CA GLN A 369 14.76 14.15 9.83
C GLN A 369 14.64 13.73 8.36
N LEU A 370 15.76 13.42 7.71
CA LEU A 370 15.74 12.94 6.32
C LEU A 370 15.01 11.59 6.20
N ALA A 371 15.23 10.65 7.13
CA ALA A 371 14.50 9.38 7.16
C ALA A 371 12.99 9.59 7.32
N GLN A 372 12.56 10.50 8.20
CA GLN A 372 11.14 10.86 8.34
C GLN A 372 10.57 11.43 7.04
N TRP A 373 11.30 12.29 6.35
CA TRP A 373 10.89 12.80 5.04
C TRP A 373 10.79 11.70 3.98
N ILE A 374 11.72 10.75 3.99
CA ILE A 374 11.67 9.57 3.11
C ILE A 374 10.42 8.73 3.40
N PHE A 375 10.08 8.51 4.66
CA PHE A 375 8.86 7.77 5.03
C PHE A 375 7.58 8.50 4.63
N ILE A 376 7.53 9.83 4.80
CA ILE A 376 6.41 10.64 4.33
C ILE A 376 6.30 10.53 2.80
N ALA A 377 7.40 10.74 2.07
CA ALA A 377 7.47 10.59 0.62
C ALA A 377 6.98 9.21 0.15
N TYR A 378 7.47 8.15 0.80
CA TYR A 378 7.10 6.76 0.55
C TYR A 378 5.59 6.53 0.71
N ARG A 379 5.00 7.09 1.77
CA ARG A 379 3.56 6.99 2.03
C ARG A 379 2.74 7.77 1.02
N LEU A 380 3.18 8.98 0.67
CA LEU A 380 2.50 9.88 -0.26
C LEU A 380 2.45 9.36 -1.69
N ASN A 381 3.36 8.45 -2.06
CA ASN A 381 3.69 8.01 -3.41
C ASN A 381 2.68 8.43 -4.51
N PRO A 382 3.04 9.39 -5.39
CA PRO A 382 2.21 9.88 -6.48
C PRO A 382 2.09 8.94 -7.68
N CYS A 383 2.99 7.96 -7.85
CA CYS A 383 2.98 7.04 -8.99
C CYS A 383 2.95 5.58 -8.57
N SER A 384 2.16 4.80 -9.31
CA SER A 384 1.74 3.46 -8.91
C SER A 384 2.83 2.40 -9.05
N SER A 385 2.71 1.38 -8.18
CA SER A 385 3.33 0.05 -8.15
C SER A 385 4.48 -0.25 -7.16
N ALA A 386 5.30 0.71 -6.73
CA ALA A 386 6.15 0.64 -5.52
C ALA A 386 6.90 1.97 -5.39
N ALA A 387 7.02 2.54 -4.19
CA ALA A 387 7.86 3.74 -4.02
C ALA A 387 9.33 3.34 -4.06
N SER A 388 10.03 3.77 -5.11
CA SER A 388 11.48 3.60 -5.22
C SER A 388 12.23 4.68 -4.43
N ALA A 389 13.43 4.34 -3.97
CA ALA A 389 14.40 5.27 -3.40
C ALA A 389 14.73 6.39 -4.39
N ALA A 390 14.69 6.10 -5.69
CA ALA A 390 14.83 7.11 -6.74
C ALA A 390 13.66 8.10 -6.75
N GLU A 391 12.41 7.64 -6.62
CA GLU A 391 11.25 8.53 -6.52
C GLU A 391 11.29 9.38 -5.24
N CYS A 392 11.66 8.78 -4.10
CA CYS A 392 11.88 9.52 -2.87
C CYS A 392 13.01 10.54 -3.01
N ALA A 393 14.15 10.16 -3.62
CA ALA A 393 15.27 11.06 -3.87
C ALA A 393 14.88 12.23 -4.76
N ASN A 394 14.13 11.96 -5.84
CA ASN A 394 13.61 12.97 -6.77
C ASN A 394 12.65 13.93 -6.07
N LEU A 395 11.70 13.40 -5.29
CA LEU A 395 10.74 14.23 -4.55
C LEU A 395 11.44 15.10 -3.51
N LEU A 396 12.45 14.56 -2.83
CA LEU A 396 13.21 15.26 -1.79
C LEU A 396 14.38 16.08 -2.33
N ARG A 397 14.65 16.06 -3.64
CA ARG A 397 15.87 16.61 -4.26
C ARG A 397 17.15 16.22 -3.52
N GLN A 398 17.22 14.96 -3.12
CA GLN A 398 18.42 14.36 -2.54
C GLN A 398 19.09 13.49 -3.59
N SER A 399 20.38 13.21 -3.43
CA SER A 399 20.99 12.13 -4.22
C SER A 399 20.51 10.78 -3.69
N GLU A 400 20.47 9.78 -4.57
CA GLU A 400 20.19 8.39 -4.17
C GLU A 400 21.14 7.94 -3.04
N GLN A 401 22.41 8.33 -3.10
CA GLN A 401 23.38 8.05 -2.05
C GLN A 401 22.98 8.66 -0.70
N HIS A 402 22.44 9.88 -0.66
CA HIS A 402 21.97 10.48 0.59
C HIS A 402 20.76 9.74 1.16
N VAL A 403 19.83 9.30 0.31
CA VAL A 403 18.68 8.46 0.72
C VAL A 403 19.19 7.14 1.29
N ARG A 404 20.11 6.46 0.60
CA ARG A 404 20.74 5.22 1.09
C ARG A 404 21.45 5.42 2.42
N ASN A 405 22.25 6.47 2.55
CA ASN A 405 23.01 6.77 3.78
C ASN A 405 22.11 7.12 4.98
N ALA A 406 20.89 7.62 4.72
CA ALA A 406 19.88 7.89 5.74
C ALA A 406 19.14 6.62 6.16
N CYS A 407 18.89 5.70 5.21
CA CYS A 407 18.22 4.42 5.47
C CYS A 407 19.18 3.33 6.00
N GLN A 408 20.48 3.42 5.75
CA GLN A 408 21.46 2.40 6.14
C GLN A 408 21.41 2.02 7.64
N PRO A 409 21.32 2.97 8.60
CA PRO A 409 21.23 2.63 10.03
C PRO A 409 19.89 1.98 10.42
N LEU A 410 18.93 1.91 9.50
CA LEU A 410 17.60 1.33 9.70
C LEU A 410 17.51 -0.10 9.12
N HIS A 411 18.66 -0.72 8.83
CA HIS A 411 18.78 -2.05 8.22
C HIS A 411 18.01 -3.16 8.96
N SER A 412 17.73 -2.98 10.26
CA SER A 412 17.01 -3.95 11.08
C SER A 412 15.49 -3.95 10.86
N VAL A 413 14.95 -2.85 10.34
CA VAL A 413 13.50 -2.65 10.13
C VAL A 413 13.14 -2.48 8.65
N MET A 414 14.10 -2.06 7.83
CA MET A 414 13.93 -1.90 6.41
C MET A 414 15.22 -2.14 5.64
N PHE A 415 15.11 -2.34 4.33
CA PHE A 415 16.24 -2.34 3.40
C PHE A 415 15.84 -1.71 2.08
N ILE A 416 16.83 -1.43 1.23
CA ILE A 416 16.60 -0.99 -0.16
C ILE A 416 17.02 -2.15 -1.06
N ASN A 417 16.10 -2.67 -1.86
CA ASN A 417 16.39 -3.81 -2.74
C ASN A 417 17.23 -3.40 -3.97
N LYS A 418 17.54 -4.36 -4.84
CA LYS A 418 18.36 -4.12 -6.05
C LYS A 418 17.67 -3.18 -7.02
N GLU A 419 16.34 -3.20 -7.05
CA GLU A 419 15.44 -2.37 -7.85
C GLU A 419 15.20 -0.99 -7.21
N LEU A 420 16.01 -0.63 -6.20
CA LEU A 420 15.93 0.63 -5.47
C LEU A 420 14.65 0.81 -4.66
N SER A 421 13.78 -0.18 -4.54
CA SER A 421 12.55 -0.08 -3.75
C SER A 421 12.84 -0.12 -2.25
N LEU A 422 12.13 0.72 -1.49
CA LEU A 422 12.15 0.66 -0.03
C LEU A 422 11.30 -0.53 0.41
N GLN A 423 11.90 -1.43 1.19
CA GLN A 423 11.28 -2.65 1.66
C GLN A 423 11.28 -2.68 3.18
N PHE A 424 10.13 -2.93 3.79
CA PHE A 424 9.97 -3.08 5.24
C PHE A 424 9.80 -4.55 5.62
N TYR A 425 10.47 -5.00 6.68
CA TYR A 425 10.34 -6.40 7.13
C TYR A 425 8.97 -6.70 7.74
N HIS A 426 8.36 -5.71 8.40
CA HIS A 426 7.06 -5.90 9.04
C HIS A 426 6.22 -4.63 9.05
N THR A 427 4.93 -4.77 8.75
CA THR A 427 3.95 -3.67 8.69
C THR A 427 3.85 -2.91 10.02
N SER A 428 4.15 -3.56 11.16
CA SER A 428 4.10 -2.91 12.48
C SER A 428 5.05 -1.72 12.63
N PHE A 429 6.15 -1.66 11.88
CA PHE A 429 7.08 -0.53 11.95
C PHE A 429 6.47 0.72 11.31
N LEU A 430 5.84 0.58 10.15
CA LEU A 430 5.06 1.67 9.55
C LEU A 430 3.89 2.05 10.46
N GLU A 431 3.14 1.07 11.00
CA GLU A 431 2.04 1.36 11.94
C GLU A 431 2.53 2.09 13.19
N PHE A 432 3.73 1.76 13.68
CA PHE A 432 4.37 2.49 14.78
C PHE A 432 4.65 3.94 14.39
N LEU A 433 5.31 4.18 13.25
CA LEU A 433 5.64 5.53 12.76
C LEU A 433 4.40 6.41 12.51
N GLU A 434 3.25 5.80 12.25
CA GLU A 434 2.00 6.50 11.95
C GLU A 434 1.13 6.79 13.16
N ASP A 435 1.38 6.13 14.28
CA ASP A 435 0.61 6.25 15.51
C ASP A 435 1.33 7.16 16.51
N PRO A 436 0.84 8.39 16.74
CA PRO A 436 1.47 9.32 17.68
C PRO A 436 1.47 8.81 19.12
N ALA A 437 0.55 7.92 19.51
CA ALA A 437 0.53 7.34 20.85
C ALA A 437 1.64 6.30 21.06
N ARG A 438 2.18 5.74 19.98
CA ARG A 438 3.25 4.74 20.00
C ARG A 438 4.62 5.35 19.76
N SER A 439 4.76 6.20 18.73
CA SER A 439 6.07 6.73 18.31
C SER A 439 6.43 8.11 18.82
N ASN A 440 5.53 8.81 19.55
CA ASN A 440 5.77 10.16 20.08
C ASN A 440 6.34 11.12 19.00
N ASP A 441 7.49 11.75 19.29
CA ASP A 441 8.19 12.70 18.40
C ASP A 441 8.69 12.08 17.08
N HIS A 442 8.75 10.75 16.99
CA HIS A 442 9.12 10.06 15.76
C HIS A 442 7.95 9.88 14.79
N CYS A 443 6.73 10.27 15.18
CA CYS A 443 5.55 10.12 14.32
C CYS A 443 5.70 10.93 13.02
N ILE A 444 5.56 10.25 11.88
CA ILE A 444 5.71 10.86 10.55
C ILE A 444 4.53 11.80 10.22
N TRP A 445 3.39 11.62 10.89
CA TRP A 445 2.20 12.45 10.73
C TRP A 445 2.05 13.53 11.79
N SER A 446 3.06 13.76 12.64
CA SER A 446 3.05 14.88 13.58
C SER A 446 3.03 16.22 12.85
N THR A 447 2.49 17.26 13.48
CA THR A 447 2.48 18.63 12.93
C THR A 447 3.89 19.06 12.53
N ARG A 448 4.90 18.76 13.36
CA ARG A 448 6.29 19.10 13.11
C ARG A 448 6.85 18.36 11.89
N SER A 449 6.66 17.05 11.81
CA SER A 449 7.17 16.23 10.69
C SER A 449 6.57 16.69 9.36
N VAL A 450 5.26 16.91 9.32
CA VAL A 450 4.55 17.38 8.11
C VAL A 450 4.98 18.78 7.71
N LEU A 451 5.08 19.73 8.67
CA LEU A 451 5.51 21.10 8.37
C LEU A 451 6.95 21.13 7.81
N THR A 452 7.89 20.44 8.47
CA THR A 452 9.28 20.42 8.00
C THR A 452 9.43 19.77 6.63
N PHE A 453 8.65 18.73 6.34
CA PHE A 453 8.60 18.12 5.02
C PHE A 453 8.04 19.07 3.96
N LEU A 454 6.94 19.77 4.26
CA LEU A 454 6.34 20.73 3.34
C LEU A 454 7.24 21.96 3.11
N ASP A 455 7.91 22.47 4.14
CA ASP A 455 8.89 23.55 4.01
C ASP A 455 10.04 23.13 3.10
N HIS A 456 10.57 21.91 3.28
CA HIS A 456 11.60 21.33 2.40
C HIS A 456 11.13 21.22 0.94
N LEU A 457 9.88 20.77 0.72
CA LEU A 457 9.31 20.73 -0.63
C LEU A 457 9.17 22.13 -1.25
N LEU A 458 8.82 23.16 -0.49
CA LEU A 458 8.77 24.53 -1.04
C LEU A 458 10.15 25.08 -1.34
N ASP A 459 11.11 24.91 -0.45
CA ASP A 459 12.48 25.40 -0.65
C ASP A 459 13.09 24.76 -1.90
N THR A 460 12.85 23.46 -2.09
CA THR A 460 13.28 22.76 -3.31
C THR A 460 12.52 23.22 -4.57
N LEU A 461 11.25 23.60 -4.48
CA LEU A 461 10.45 24.05 -5.64
C LEU A 461 10.65 25.52 -6.02
N THR A 462 11.04 26.37 -5.06
CA THR A 462 11.29 27.81 -5.25
C THR A 462 12.67 28.14 -5.80
N ASP A 463 13.58 27.16 -5.80
CA ASP A 463 14.91 27.28 -6.42
C ASP A 463 14.77 27.33 -7.97
N HIS A 464 14.52 28.54 -8.48
CA HIS A 464 14.22 28.89 -9.89
C HIS A 464 15.35 28.60 -10.90
N ILE A 465 16.51 28.09 -10.47
CA ILE A 465 17.69 27.94 -11.33
C ILE A 465 17.75 26.57 -12.05
N TYR A 466 16.92 25.58 -11.67
CA TYR A 466 17.05 24.21 -12.20
C TYR A 466 15.78 23.58 -12.79
N THR A 467 14.70 24.35 -12.99
CA THR A 467 13.41 23.85 -13.49
C THR A 467 13.41 23.35 -14.94
N PHE A 468 14.54 23.38 -15.66
CA PHE A 468 14.63 22.87 -17.04
C PHE A 468 15.70 21.78 -17.27
N ARG A 469 16.49 21.36 -16.26
CA ARG A 469 17.58 20.38 -16.50
C ARG A 469 17.61 19.16 -15.59
N CYS A 470 16.82 19.09 -14.52
CA CYS A 470 16.88 17.94 -13.59
C CYS A 470 15.84 16.84 -13.85
N PHE A 471 15.01 16.94 -14.90
CA PHE A 471 14.25 15.79 -15.40
C PHE A 471 14.98 15.00 -16.50
N ASP A 472 16.06 15.55 -17.06
CA ASP A 472 16.75 14.98 -18.24
C ASP A 472 18.14 14.37 -17.95
N GLY A 473 18.57 14.21 -16.68
CA GLY A 473 20.00 14.01 -16.44
C GLY A 473 20.48 13.17 -15.25
N LEU A 474 19.63 12.61 -14.39
CA LEU A 474 20.09 11.77 -13.28
C LEU A 474 19.29 10.45 -13.23
N TYR A 475 19.85 9.45 -13.91
CA TYR A 475 19.45 8.03 -14.01
C TYR A 475 18.17 7.73 -14.83
N PRO A 476 18.14 6.57 -15.53
CA PRO A 476 17.50 6.47 -16.83
C PRO A 476 15.98 6.61 -16.73
N TYR A 477 15.48 7.52 -17.57
CA TYR A 477 14.11 7.60 -18.05
C TYR A 477 13.57 6.18 -18.31
N HIS A 478 12.72 5.67 -17.42
CA HIS A 478 11.93 4.46 -17.69
C HIS A 478 10.66 4.94 -18.41
N PRO A 479 10.50 4.73 -19.73
CA PRO A 479 9.46 5.41 -20.52
C PRO A 479 8.02 4.95 -20.23
N SER A 480 7.78 4.06 -19.26
CA SER A 480 6.53 3.30 -19.22
C SER A 480 5.46 3.79 -18.24
N THR A 481 5.69 4.82 -17.42
CA THR A 481 4.70 5.22 -16.39
C THR A 481 4.28 6.69 -16.38
N TRP A 482 5.05 7.60 -16.97
CA TRP A 482 4.65 9.02 -17.06
C TRP A 482 4.06 9.43 -18.42
N GLU A 483 4.37 8.70 -19.50
CA GLU A 483 3.91 9.07 -20.85
C GLU A 483 2.43 8.72 -21.10
N THR A 484 1.86 7.75 -20.38
CA THR A 484 0.47 7.32 -20.63
C THR A 484 -0.61 8.19 -19.97
N LEU A 485 -0.24 9.23 -19.21
CA LEU A 485 -1.20 10.09 -18.47
C LEU A 485 -0.93 11.61 -18.52
N LEU A 486 -0.16 12.12 -19.48
CA LEU A 486 0.08 13.56 -19.65
C LEU A 486 -0.56 14.04 -20.98
N VAL A 487 -1.54 14.96 -21.11
CA VAL A 487 -1.94 16.16 -20.33
C VAL A 487 -0.72 17.01 -19.94
N PRO A 488 -0.64 18.31 -20.33
CA PRO A 488 0.58 19.14 -20.36
C PRO A 488 1.39 19.16 -19.04
N PRO A 489 2.66 19.61 -19.07
CA PRO A 489 3.58 19.56 -17.92
C PRO A 489 2.88 20.01 -16.65
N ILE A 490 2.74 19.07 -15.72
CA ILE A 490 2.14 19.31 -14.41
C ILE A 490 3.00 20.38 -13.72
N ASP A 491 2.46 21.59 -13.60
CA ASP A 491 3.13 22.71 -12.93
C ASP A 491 3.52 22.32 -11.48
N ASN A 492 4.54 22.98 -10.94
CA ASN A 492 5.03 22.71 -9.58
C ASN A 492 3.90 22.83 -8.53
N TYR A 493 2.89 23.64 -8.81
CA TYR A 493 1.72 23.81 -7.97
C TYR A 493 0.84 22.56 -7.91
N THR A 494 0.56 21.92 -9.05
CA THR A 494 -0.26 20.70 -9.11
C THR A 494 0.44 19.54 -8.37
N LYS A 495 1.79 19.52 -8.36
CA LYS A 495 2.56 18.58 -7.53
C LYS A 495 2.40 18.86 -6.03
N ILE A 496 2.53 20.12 -5.60
CA ILE A 496 2.32 20.53 -4.20
C ILE A 496 0.88 20.20 -3.78
N VAL A 497 -0.11 20.56 -4.60
CA VAL A 497 -1.52 20.29 -4.38
C VAL A 497 -1.80 18.80 -4.21
N TYR A 498 -1.24 17.98 -5.08
CA TYR A 498 -1.40 16.54 -5.00
C TYR A 498 -0.83 16.00 -3.70
N VAL A 499 0.38 16.45 -3.32
CA VAL A 499 1.01 16.10 -2.05
C VAL A 499 0.14 16.51 -0.87
N LEU A 500 -0.36 17.75 -0.83
CA LEU A 500 -1.22 18.25 0.24
C LEU A 500 -2.53 17.45 0.35
N PHE A 501 -3.15 17.13 -0.80
CA PHE A 501 -4.34 16.31 -0.86
C PHE A 501 -4.07 14.88 -0.35
N ARG A 502 -2.94 14.27 -0.72
CA ARG A 502 -2.54 12.95 -0.22
C ARG A 502 -2.20 12.96 1.27
N ILE A 503 -1.57 14.01 1.79
CA ILE A 503 -1.32 14.20 3.23
C ILE A 503 -2.65 14.24 4.01
N LEU A 504 -3.70 14.84 3.44
CA LEU A 504 -5.03 14.85 4.04
C LEU A 504 -5.69 13.45 4.03
N GLN A 505 -5.48 12.67 2.97
CA GLN A 505 -6.13 11.36 2.81
C GLN A 505 -5.47 10.23 3.62
N LEU A 506 -4.14 10.16 3.70
CA LEU A 506 -3.39 8.96 4.13
C LEU A 506 -3.32 8.73 5.65
N ALA A 507 -4.16 9.43 6.39
CA ALA A 507 -3.69 10.04 7.60
C ALA A 507 -4.70 9.70 8.71
N PRO A 508 -4.35 8.87 9.73
CA PRO A 508 -5.31 8.38 10.73
C PRO A 508 -6.08 9.51 11.44
N LEU A 509 -7.35 9.26 11.81
CA LEU A 509 -8.26 10.24 12.44
C LEU A 509 -7.66 10.99 13.63
N ALA A 510 -6.82 10.34 14.45
CA ALA A 510 -6.13 10.96 15.59
C ALA A 510 -5.09 12.02 15.21
N GLY A 511 -4.49 11.93 14.01
CA GLY A 511 -3.58 12.93 13.46
C GLY A 511 -4.29 14.03 12.64
N HIS A 512 -5.62 13.94 12.49
CA HIS A 512 -6.37 14.87 11.66
C HIS A 512 -6.21 16.31 12.18
N THR A 513 -6.32 16.54 13.49
CA THR A 513 -6.14 17.87 14.09
C THR A 513 -4.74 18.43 13.89
N ALA A 514 -3.71 17.59 14.05
CA ALA A 514 -2.30 17.95 13.88
C ALA A 514 -1.97 18.33 12.42
N ARG A 515 -2.58 17.65 11.45
CA ARG A 515 -2.41 17.90 10.00
C ARG A 515 -3.16 19.12 9.53
N VAL A 516 -4.41 19.28 9.98
CA VAL A 516 -5.19 20.48 9.70
C VAL A 516 -4.47 21.68 10.29
N HIS A 517 -3.97 21.58 11.51
CA HIS A 517 -3.14 22.62 12.11
C HIS A 517 -1.86 22.89 11.30
N ALA A 518 -1.13 21.85 10.87
CA ALA A 518 0.04 22.02 10.00
C ALA A 518 -0.33 22.78 8.70
N LEU A 519 -1.40 22.37 8.02
CA LEU A 519 -1.88 23.02 6.80
C LEU A 519 -2.37 24.45 7.04
N GLN A 520 -3.00 24.72 8.19
CA GLN A 520 -3.41 26.08 8.59
C GLN A 520 -2.22 26.98 8.93
N THR A 521 -1.14 26.39 9.46
CA THR A 521 0.07 27.12 9.88
C THR A 521 1.04 27.35 8.73
N PHE A 522 0.97 26.52 7.69
CA PHE A 522 1.88 26.55 6.56
C PHE A 522 1.78 27.86 5.76
N ASP A 523 2.91 28.56 5.58
CA ASP A 523 2.93 29.83 4.86
C ASP A 523 3.00 29.62 3.34
N PHE A 524 1.83 29.43 2.73
CA PHE A 524 1.68 29.31 1.27
C PHE A 524 2.26 30.48 0.47
N ARG A 525 2.54 31.64 1.09
CA ARG A 525 3.19 32.78 0.42
C ARG A 525 4.61 32.47 -0.04
N ARG A 526 5.25 31.48 0.58
CA ARG A 526 6.58 30.98 0.16
C ARG A 526 6.55 30.22 -1.15
N ALA A 527 5.40 29.69 -1.59
CA ALA A 527 5.33 28.84 -2.78
C ALA A 527 5.57 29.54 -4.13
N ALA A 528 5.83 30.87 -4.13
CA ALA A 528 6.19 31.68 -5.30
C ALA A 528 5.35 31.36 -6.57
N LEU A 529 4.03 31.29 -6.42
CA LEU A 529 3.11 30.97 -7.51
C LEU A 529 3.14 32.08 -8.56
N ASN A 530 3.34 31.72 -9.81
CA ASN A 530 3.25 32.68 -10.90
C ASN A 530 1.76 32.90 -11.29
N SER A 531 1.50 33.91 -12.13
CA SER A 531 0.13 34.25 -12.54
C SER A 531 -0.58 33.12 -13.29
N VAL A 532 0.16 32.26 -13.98
CA VAL A 532 -0.37 31.14 -14.77
C VAL A 532 -0.88 30.03 -13.84
N ASP A 533 -0.11 29.70 -12.79
CA ASP A 533 -0.47 28.69 -11.78
C ASP A 533 -1.78 29.06 -11.06
N LEU A 534 -1.96 30.34 -10.74
CA LEU A 534 -3.15 30.88 -10.05
C LEU A 534 -4.41 30.93 -10.93
N HIS A 535 -4.28 30.87 -12.26
CA HIS A 535 -5.41 30.93 -13.19
C HIS A 535 -6.02 29.57 -13.52
N SER A 536 -5.37 28.46 -13.13
CA SER A 536 -5.89 27.12 -13.37
C SER A 536 -7.21 26.86 -12.61
N MET A 537 -8.24 26.36 -13.31
CA MET A 537 -9.54 26.05 -12.69
C MET A 537 -9.43 24.99 -11.59
N LYS A 538 -8.53 24.02 -11.75
CA LYS A 538 -8.28 22.97 -10.73
C LYS A 538 -7.78 23.58 -9.42
N VAL A 539 -6.93 24.60 -9.55
CA VAL A 539 -6.36 25.37 -8.43
C VAL A 539 -7.42 26.16 -7.70
N LYS A 540 -8.30 26.86 -8.45
CA LYS A 540 -9.43 27.60 -7.88
C LYS A 540 -10.42 26.67 -7.16
N HIS A 541 -10.78 25.53 -7.76
CA HIS A 541 -11.67 24.54 -7.14
C HIS A 541 -11.07 23.89 -5.89
N LEU A 542 -9.78 23.57 -5.87
CA LEU A 542 -9.15 22.99 -4.69
C LEU A 542 -9.03 24.00 -3.56
N LEU A 543 -8.60 25.23 -3.84
CA LEU A 543 -8.57 26.30 -2.82
C LEU A 543 -9.95 26.57 -2.26
N GLN A 544 -10.99 26.47 -3.11
CA GLN A 544 -12.38 26.53 -2.69
C GLN A 544 -12.74 25.32 -1.82
N ASN A 545 -12.38 24.09 -2.19
CA ASN A 545 -12.62 22.89 -1.36
C ASN A 545 -11.90 22.91 -0.01
N LEU A 546 -10.63 23.37 0.03
CA LEU A 546 -9.85 23.52 1.27
C LEU A 546 -10.43 24.62 2.18
N ARG A 547 -11.05 25.65 1.58
CA ARG A 547 -11.78 26.70 2.28
C ARG A 547 -13.15 26.21 2.79
N ASP A 548 -13.88 25.48 1.96
CA ASP A 548 -15.22 24.95 2.25
C ASP A 548 -15.19 23.85 3.32
N THR A 549 -14.06 23.18 3.48
CA THR A 549 -13.79 22.20 4.55
C THR A 549 -13.28 22.84 5.86
N ASN A 550 -13.20 24.19 5.95
CA ASN A 550 -12.61 24.93 7.08
C ASN A 550 -11.15 24.53 7.41
N LEU A 551 -10.44 23.92 6.46
CA LEU A 551 -9.07 23.46 6.61
C LEU A 551 -8.04 24.60 6.49
N ILE A 552 -8.45 25.79 6.05
CA ILE A 552 -7.63 27.00 5.98
C ILE A 552 -8.43 28.14 6.63
N GLN A 553 -7.90 28.76 7.69
CA GLN A 553 -8.51 29.95 8.30
C GLN A 553 -8.48 31.14 7.31
N PRO A 554 -9.50 32.01 7.24
CA PRO A 554 -9.58 33.11 6.27
C PRO A 554 -8.53 34.24 6.39
N CYS A 555 -7.46 34.11 7.19
CA CYS A 555 -6.60 35.24 7.54
C CYS A 555 -5.14 35.09 7.09
N ARG A 556 -4.86 35.65 5.89
CA ARG A 556 -3.72 36.54 5.51
C ARG A 556 -3.45 36.58 3.99
N PHE A 557 -4.44 36.26 3.15
CA PHE A 557 -4.39 36.50 1.70
C PHE A 557 -4.25 37.98 1.30
N ARG A 558 -4.55 38.92 2.21
CA ARG A 558 -4.49 40.38 1.95
C ARG A 558 -3.09 40.86 1.51
N ASN A 559 -2.01 40.20 1.96
CA ASN A 559 -0.64 40.65 1.69
C ASN A 559 -0.05 40.11 0.37
N VAL A 560 -0.60 39.03 -0.20
CA VAL A 560 -0.22 38.54 -1.54
C VAL A 560 -0.72 39.52 -2.61
N ILE A 561 -1.92 40.05 -2.42
CA ILE A 561 -2.52 41.05 -3.31
C ILE A 561 -1.75 42.39 -3.22
N GLU A 562 -1.25 42.79 -2.05
CA GLU A 562 -0.45 44.03 -1.93
C GLU A 562 0.90 43.94 -2.64
N THR A 563 1.54 42.76 -2.63
CA THR A 563 2.80 42.54 -3.37
C THR A 563 2.55 42.60 -4.88
N THR A 564 1.40 42.10 -5.32
CA THR A 564 0.95 42.15 -6.72
C THR A 564 0.58 43.59 -7.14
N ARG A 565 -0.15 44.35 -6.31
CA ARG A 565 -0.47 45.78 -6.55
C ARG A 565 0.79 46.67 -6.64
N LYS A 566 1.84 46.36 -5.88
CA LYS A 566 3.12 47.07 -5.94
C LYS A 566 3.91 46.77 -7.22
N MET A 567 3.74 45.59 -7.83
CA MET A 567 4.34 45.28 -9.14
C MET A 567 3.63 45.98 -10.31
N PHE A 568 2.31 46.24 -10.20
CA PHE A 568 1.52 46.87 -11.27
C PHE A 568 1.49 48.41 -11.26
N THR A 569 2.15 49.08 -10.31
CA THR A 569 2.09 50.56 -10.19
C THR A 569 3.34 51.31 -10.65
N LYS A 570 4.28 50.67 -11.35
CA LYS A 570 5.48 51.36 -11.90
C LYS A 570 5.66 51.18 -13.41
N LYS A 571 4.80 51.86 -14.18
CA LYS A 571 5.20 52.69 -15.35
C LYS A 571 3.96 53.34 -15.97
N LYS A 572 3.69 54.60 -15.58
CA LYS A 572 3.05 55.55 -16.48
C LYS A 572 3.98 55.76 -17.67
N ARG A 573 3.57 55.41 -18.90
CA ARG A 573 3.81 56.23 -20.11
C ARG A 573 3.11 55.69 -21.36
N SER A 574 2.34 56.61 -21.93
CA SER A 574 1.78 56.71 -23.29
C SER A 574 0.95 55.55 -23.84
N THR A 575 -0.36 55.80 -23.85
CA THR A 575 -1.36 55.29 -24.80
C THR A 575 -0.83 55.23 -26.23
N ARG A 576 -0.72 54.02 -26.79
CA ARG A 576 -0.73 53.79 -28.24
C ARG A 576 -1.77 52.72 -28.54
N HIS A 577 -2.74 53.09 -29.37
CA HIS A 577 -3.75 52.19 -29.92
C HIS A 577 -3.14 51.43 -31.09
N TYR A 578 -3.19 50.10 -31.07
CA TYR A 578 -2.88 49.28 -32.23
C TYR A 578 -4.15 48.61 -32.73
N THR A 579 -4.49 48.87 -33.97
CA THR A 579 -5.56 48.20 -34.71
C THR A 579 -4.94 47.01 -35.44
N ILE A 580 -5.40 45.79 -35.17
CA ILE A 580 -5.08 44.61 -35.98
C ILE A 580 -6.39 43.92 -36.36
N GLY A 581 -6.67 43.83 -37.66
CA GLY A 581 -7.75 43.01 -38.23
C GLY A 581 -8.46 43.65 -39.43
N HIS A 582 -8.43 42.96 -40.58
CA HIS A 582 -9.29 43.18 -41.73
C HIS A 582 -10.59 42.37 -41.56
N GLY A 583 -11.75 42.99 -41.78
CA GLY A 583 -13.06 42.31 -41.89
C GLY A 583 -14.11 42.76 -40.88
N ASP A 584 -15.33 42.96 -41.36
CA ASP A 584 -16.43 43.67 -40.70
C ASP A 584 -16.94 43.00 -39.41
N LYS A 585 -16.45 43.47 -38.26
CA LYS A 585 -17.16 43.63 -36.98
C LYS A 585 -16.24 44.32 -35.96
N LYS A 586 -16.46 45.62 -35.75
CA LYS A 586 -15.81 46.41 -34.68
C LYS A 586 -16.61 46.26 -33.38
N ALA A 587 -16.00 45.72 -32.33
CA ALA A 587 -16.46 45.91 -30.95
C ALA A 587 -15.31 46.56 -30.16
N LEU A 588 -15.59 47.72 -29.55
CA LEU A 588 -14.74 48.38 -28.57
C LEU A 588 -15.01 47.74 -27.22
N LEU A 589 -14.00 47.13 -26.59
CA LEU A 589 -14.06 46.75 -25.17
C LEU A 589 -12.96 47.52 -24.44
N SER A 590 -13.34 48.29 -23.42
CA SER A 590 -12.44 49.05 -22.55
C SER A 590 -11.96 48.18 -21.39
N GLU A 591 -10.83 48.54 -20.77
CA GLU A 591 -10.24 47.86 -19.59
C GLU A 591 -11.15 47.82 -18.34
N GLU A 592 -12.36 48.39 -18.38
CA GLU A 592 -13.33 48.33 -17.28
C GLU A 592 -14.13 47.02 -17.21
N ASP A 593 -14.16 46.21 -18.27
CA ASP A 593 -14.94 44.95 -18.27
C ASP A 593 -14.23 43.79 -17.56
N ILE A 594 -12.92 43.89 -17.31
CA ILE A 594 -12.15 42.83 -16.60
C ILE A 594 -12.22 42.99 -15.08
N GLY A 595 -12.53 44.19 -14.58
CA GLY A 595 -12.62 44.49 -13.15
C GLY A 595 -13.90 43.99 -12.47
N ASN A 596 -15.00 43.87 -13.21
CA ASN A 596 -16.33 43.61 -12.63
C ASN A 596 -16.62 42.12 -12.39
N ASP A 597 -15.98 41.20 -13.11
CA ASP A 597 -16.19 39.75 -12.89
C ASP A 597 -15.55 39.24 -11.58
N LEU A 598 -14.49 39.89 -11.10
CA LEU A 598 -13.86 39.54 -9.82
C LEU A 598 -14.60 40.12 -8.61
N HIS A 599 -15.34 41.22 -8.75
CA HIS A 599 -16.10 41.83 -7.66
C HIS A 599 -17.42 41.10 -7.38
N ASN A 600 -18.06 40.53 -8.42
CA ASN A 600 -19.33 39.82 -8.27
C ASN A 600 -19.21 38.43 -7.62
N LEU A 601 -18.01 37.86 -7.53
CA LEU A 601 -17.73 36.61 -6.81
C LEU A 601 -17.56 36.78 -5.28
N TRP A 602 -17.51 38.02 -4.76
CA TRP A 602 -17.07 38.28 -3.38
C TRP A 602 -18.10 38.92 -2.43
N ILE A 603 -19.35 39.14 -2.85
CA ILE A 603 -20.41 39.62 -1.93
C ILE A 603 -21.77 38.97 -2.25
N LYS A 604 -22.14 37.93 -1.47
CA LYS A 604 -23.53 37.70 -1.02
C LYS A 604 -23.51 37.24 0.44
N PRO A 605 -24.28 37.87 1.35
CA PRO A 605 -24.47 37.36 2.69
C PRO A 605 -25.40 36.14 2.64
N TYR A 606 -25.02 35.06 3.34
CA TYR A 606 -25.90 33.91 3.55
C TYR A 606 -27.11 34.34 4.40
N SER A 607 -28.30 34.16 3.85
CA SER A 607 -29.54 34.17 4.62
C SER A 607 -29.68 32.84 5.35
N ALA A 608 -29.96 32.93 6.65
CA ALA A 608 -30.28 31.79 7.49
C ALA A 608 -31.60 31.14 7.03
N ARG A 609 -31.54 29.96 6.42
CA ARG A 609 -32.62 28.96 6.32
C ARG A 609 -32.13 27.75 5.52
N GLN A 610 -31.41 26.83 6.17
CA GLN A 610 -31.35 25.41 5.80
C GLN A 610 -30.61 24.51 6.82
N THR A 611 -30.49 24.96 8.08
CA THR A 611 -30.17 24.08 9.23
C THR A 611 -31.46 23.68 9.93
N THR A 612 -32.30 22.89 9.26
CA THR A 612 -33.41 22.20 9.91
C THR A 612 -33.65 20.88 9.18
N ASN A 613 -32.80 19.89 9.45
CA ASN A 613 -33.14 18.46 9.32
C ASN A 613 -32.10 17.48 9.88
N LEU A 614 -31.03 17.94 10.55
CA LEU A 614 -30.03 17.07 11.21
C LEU A 614 -30.17 17.03 12.75
N ARG A 615 -31.38 17.23 13.28
CA ARG A 615 -31.68 17.14 14.73
C ARG A 615 -32.82 16.20 15.09
N ARG A 616 -33.16 15.25 14.22
CA ARG A 616 -34.09 14.15 14.53
C ARG A 616 -33.43 12.83 14.15
N GLN A 617 -32.66 12.28 15.09
CA GLN A 617 -32.41 10.83 15.28
C GLN A 617 -31.31 10.67 16.33
N LEU A 618 -31.68 10.87 17.59
CA LEU A 618 -31.02 10.32 18.77
C LEU A 618 -32.16 9.80 19.66
N PRO A 619 -32.18 8.52 20.08
CA PRO A 619 -33.20 8.03 21.01
C PRO A 619 -32.88 8.47 22.44
N ASP A 620 -33.92 8.93 23.12
CA ASP A 620 -33.94 9.35 24.52
C ASP A 620 -33.66 8.19 25.49
N PHE A 621 -32.80 8.43 26.48
CA PHE A 621 -33.05 8.00 27.86
C PHE A 621 -32.55 9.08 28.82
N VAL A 622 -33.51 9.62 29.57
CA VAL A 622 -33.42 10.68 30.57
C VAL A 622 -32.98 10.10 31.92
N HIS A 623 -32.17 10.82 32.68
CA HIS A 623 -32.57 11.30 34.01
C HIS A 623 -31.65 12.44 34.48
N GLU A 624 -32.22 13.65 34.44
CA GLU A 624 -31.81 14.80 35.24
C GLU A 624 -32.16 14.51 36.70
N ASP A 625 -31.17 14.62 37.58
CA ASP A 625 -31.31 15.25 38.89
C ASP A 625 -29.93 15.82 39.27
N ASP A 626 -29.95 16.98 39.93
CA ASP A 626 -28.83 17.73 40.51
C ASP A 626 -28.02 18.69 39.61
N LEU A 627 -28.72 19.66 39.02
CA LEU A 627 -28.20 21.04 38.90
C LEU A 627 -28.53 21.84 40.17
N SER A 628 -27.68 21.76 41.19
CA SER A 628 -27.52 22.85 42.15
C SER A 628 -26.19 22.80 42.88
N ARG A 629 -25.19 23.58 42.43
CA ARG A 629 -24.24 24.27 43.30
C ARG A 629 -23.34 25.24 42.51
N PHE A 630 -23.67 26.52 42.69
CA PHE A 630 -22.77 27.65 42.90
C PHE A 630 -21.95 28.22 41.73
N HIS A 631 -22.52 29.31 41.23
CA HIS A 631 -21.89 30.53 40.73
C HIS A 631 -20.65 31.02 41.48
N ALA A 632 -19.87 31.82 40.72
CA ALA A 632 -18.98 32.93 41.11
C ALA A 632 -17.57 32.55 41.58
N SER A 633 -16.47 33.20 41.17
CA SER A 633 -16.31 34.60 40.79
C SER A 633 -14.91 34.82 40.18
N THR A 634 -14.85 35.55 39.06
CA THR A 634 -13.71 36.42 38.72
C THR A 634 -13.91 37.79 39.35
N PRO A 635 -12.83 38.55 39.66
CA PRO A 635 -12.76 39.89 39.07
C PRO A 635 -11.36 40.44 38.72
N SER A 636 -11.36 41.18 37.61
CA SER A 636 -10.79 42.52 37.34
C SER A 636 -9.27 42.83 37.42
N LEU A 637 -8.76 43.22 36.24
CA LEU A 637 -7.84 44.31 35.91
C LEU A 637 -7.64 45.43 36.95
N ARG A 638 -6.38 45.88 37.13
CA ARG A 638 -5.94 47.30 37.17
C ARG A 638 -4.42 47.46 37.00
N HIS A 639 -4.06 48.67 36.58
CA HIS A 639 -2.81 49.19 36.00
C HIS A 639 -1.56 49.32 36.89
N CYS A 640 -0.41 49.36 36.18
CA CYS A 640 0.86 50.11 36.35
C CYS A 640 1.66 50.00 37.65
N ASP A 641 2.88 49.47 37.56
CA ASP A 641 4.14 50.25 37.39
C ASP A 641 5.17 49.42 36.60
#